data_AF-A0A9D7VKU8-F1
#
_entry.id   AF-A0A9D7VKU8-F1
#
_cell.length_a   1.000
_cell.length_b   1.000
_cell.length_c   1.000
_cell.angle_alpha   90.00
_cell.angle_beta   90.00
_cell.angle_gamma   90.00
#
_symmetry.space_group_name_H-M   'P 1'
#
loop_
_entity.id
_entity.type
_entity.pdbx_description
1 polymer ?
#
loop_
_entity_poly.entity_id
_entity_poly.type
_entity_poly.pdbx_seq_one_letter_code
_entity_poly.pdbx_strand_id
1 'polypeptide(L)'
;MGTIPVIVLVLVLTSLPIYLLLNSTGRFSLKFLIARIKQAIPGLANQPKLQRYELPIDIKPQRQRSKSGKFNPWRWRFSKTIVIAVMIMAAVIAGNTVSAQITTSPPSLKSVPVPEPDNLRDFIKDKAAAIKLGKAFFWDMQVGSDGVTSCATCHFHAGADNRSKNQIAPGLLRVNADGTENPDTVFDIGGLPNYQLKPQDFPFHKLADPNDPNSVISDRNDVSSSQGVTNTKFVDVVPGSAEDQVQTQPDPVFNVGGVNVRRVQARNTPSVINAVFNFRNFWDGRAQNIFNGVNPFGLRDPNASVVKAKNPNQLEFVKISLNNSSLASQAVGPPLSSFEVSADGRTFQEIGDKFGRTNPSKGKKLPRKLAKKLFPLRPLGKQLVHPQDSVLGADSRWPRPGLKDRTYDRMIQDAFKPEWWKSNKLIQVDSQGRRTFVKRPDRSLETNEYTLMEYNFSLFFGLTVQLYESTLISNDTPYDRFLEGKTTALTQQQQLGKQLFEGKALCIGCHTAPEFTAASVSNVTKNGRIKRAPFPPNSPEDNGFFRIGVRPNTDDLGLGGNDGLFGNGQGNPLSEARLAQLGKFQVLLGENPPTLNPPLRPTETVVADGAFKAPGLRNVELTAPYFHNGGQATLEQVIDFYNRGGDFGALPRLNLSPEEKQQLVAFLKALTDDRVRYEKAPFDHPQLFVPNGHPGDTTKVTNDGTGKATDSLIEIPAVGKNGGNGTPNFLS
;
A
#
# COMPACT_ATOMS: atom_id res chain seq x y z
N MET A 1 54.64 8.77 18.49
CA MET A 1 54.02 10.10 18.57
C MET A 1 54.31 10.83 17.27
N GLY A 2 53.28 11.20 16.52
CA GLY A 2 53.43 11.82 15.20
C GLY A 2 52.22 11.53 14.31
N THR A 3 51.33 12.50 14.23
CA THR A 3 50.13 12.54 13.38
C THR A 3 50.52 12.75 11.91
N ILE A 4 49.95 11.95 11.00
CA ILE A 4 50.01 12.15 9.54
C ILE A 4 48.57 12.38 9.05
N PRO A 5 48.29 13.41 8.24
CA PRO A 5 46.95 13.64 7.70
C PRO A 5 46.69 12.69 6.54
N VAL A 6 45.56 11.97 6.58
CA VAL A 6 45.06 11.17 5.46
C VAL A 6 44.27 12.11 4.54
N ILE A 7 44.84 12.45 3.39
CA ILE A 7 44.09 13.04 2.26
C ILE A 7 43.64 11.87 1.38
N VAL A 8 42.33 11.62 1.34
CA VAL A 8 41.71 10.67 0.41
C VAL A 8 41.34 11.41 -0.87
N LEU A 9 42.06 11.15 -1.97
CA LEU A 9 41.69 11.60 -3.31
C LEU A 9 40.90 10.47 -3.99
N VAL A 10 39.58 10.60 -4.10
CA VAL A 10 38.72 9.67 -4.84
C VAL A 10 38.63 10.15 -6.29
N LEU A 11 39.26 9.43 -7.23
CA LEU A 11 39.05 9.60 -8.66
C LEU A 11 37.95 8.62 -9.12
N VAL A 12 36.76 9.14 -9.39
CA VAL A 12 35.66 8.42 -10.03
C VAL A 12 35.82 8.57 -11.55
N LEU A 13 36.17 7.49 -12.25
CA LEU A 13 36.09 7.41 -13.71
C LEU A 13 34.87 6.56 -14.07
N THR A 14 33.75 7.21 -14.38
CA THR A 14 32.58 6.57 -15.00
C THR A 14 32.73 6.57 -16.53
N SER A 15 32.60 5.38 -17.11
CA SER A 15 32.06 5.07 -18.44
C SER A 15 32.64 5.78 -19.68
N LEU A 16 33.53 5.07 -20.39
CA LEU A 16 33.76 5.21 -21.84
C LEU A 16 33.97 3.80 -22.44
N PRO A 17 33.22 3.37 -23.47
CA PRO A 17 33.46 2.08 -24.11
C PRO A 17 34.70 2.18 -25.01
N ILE A 18 35.77 1.47 -24.66
CA ILE A 18 36.97 1.35 -25.50
C ILE A 18 36.74 0.19 -26.47
N TYR A 19 36.45 0.48 -27.73
CA TYR A 19 36.63 -0.49 -28.82
C TYR A 19 38.13 -0.60 -29.13
N LEU A 20 38.73 -1.74 -28.78
CA LEU A 20 40.10 -2.10 -29.18
C LEU A 20 40.04 -2.75 -30.57
N LEU A 21 40.43 -2.00 -31.60
CA LEU A 21 40.79 -2.56 -32.91
C LEU A 21 42.20 -3.15 -32.84
N LEU A 22 42.30 -4.47 -32.98
CA LEU A 22 43.56 -5.19 -33.18
C LEU A 22 44.13 -4.84 -34.56
N ASN A 23 45.38 -4.37 -34.61
CA ASN A 23 46.15 -4.35 -35.86
C ASN A 23 47.11 -5.55 -35.93
N SER A 24 47.34 -6.03 -37.15
CA SER A 24 47.83 -7.37 -37.53
C SER A 24 49.27 -7.77 -37.13
N THR A 25 49.89 -7.11 -36.15
CA THR A 25 51.30 -7.40 -35.76
C THR A 25 51.57 -7.50 -34.26
N GLY A 26 50.54 -7.48 -33.40
CA GLY A 26 50.65 -8.00 -32.03
C GLY A 26 51.75 -7.38 -31.14
N ARG A 27 51.92 -6.05 -31.14
CA ARG A 27 52.75 -5.34 -30.13
C ARG A 27 52.05 -4.11 -29.55
N PHE A 28 52.06 -3.99 -28.22
CA PHE A 28 51.55 -2.84 -27.48
C PHE A 28 52.60 -1.72 -27.40
N SER A 29 52.21 -0.47 -27.63
CA SER A 29 53.06 0.72 -27.44
C SER A 29 52.40 1.69 -26.45
N LEU A 30 53.05 1.91 -25.31
CA LEU A 30 52.60 2.81 -24.23
C LEU A 30 52.53 4.30 -24.66
N LYS A 31 53.11 4.65 -25.81
CA LYS A 31 53.12 6.03 -26.33
C LYS A 31 51.73 6.52 -26.75
N PHE A 32 50.81 5.64 -27.13
CA PHE A 32 49.46 6.02 -27.59
C PHE A 32 48.51 6.42 -26.44
N LEU A 33 48.68 5.84 -25.26
CA LEU A 33 47.84 6.12 -24.09
C LEU A 33 48.12 7.52 -23.51
N ILE A 34 49.39 7.92 -23.48
CA ILE A 34 49.83 9.23 -22.96
C ILE A 34 49.38 10.38 -23.90
N ALA A 35 49.35 10.15 -25.21
CA ALA A 35 48.87 11.15 -26.18
C ALA A 35 47.36 11.45 -26.04
N ARG A 36 46.55 10.42 -25.77
CA ARG A 36 45.09 10.56 -25.55
C ARG A 36 44.74 11.23 -24.22
N ILE A 37 45.53 10.99 -23.16
CA ILE A 37 45.35 11.64 -21.86
C ILE A 37 45.63 13.16 -21.95
N LYS A 38 46.62 13.58 -22.76
CA LYS A 38 46.92 15.00 -22.99
C LYS A 38 45.85 15.75 -23.80
N GLN A 39 45.08 15.06 -24.65
CA GLN A 39 43.98 15.66 -25.41
C GLN A 39 42.67 15.79 -24.62
N ALA A 40 42.46 14.97 -23.58
CA ALA A 40 41.23 14.96 -22.80
C ALA A 40 41.17 16.01 -21.68
N ILE A 41 42.30 16.67 -21.37
CA ILE A 41 42.39 17.64 -20.25
C ILE A 41 43.22 18.87 -20.69
N PRO A 42 42.59 19.95 -21.17
CA PRO A 42 43.28 21.21 -21.44
C PRO A 42 43.69 21.86 -20.10
N GLY A 43 44.98 21.87 -19.78
CA GLY A 43 45.50 22.51 -18.56
C GLY A 43 46.67 21.77 -17.89
N LEU A 44 46.94 20.51 -18.27
CA LEU A 44 48.02 19.71 -17.66
C LEU A 44 49.45 20.07 -18.14
N ALA A 45 49.64 21.22 -18.78
CA ALA A 45 50.94 21.61 -19.35
C ALA A 45 51.86 22.38 -18.38
N ASN A 46 51.36 22.87 -17.23
CA ASN A 46 52.11 23.81 -16.37
C ASN A 46 52.29 23.34 -14.91
N GLN A 47 52.73 22.10 -14.68
CA GLN A 47 53.11 21.64 -13.33
C GLN A 47 54.48 20.91 -13.38
N PRO A 48 55.55 21.49 -12.80
CA PRO A 48 56.86 20.86 -12.80
C PRO A 48 57.03 20.02 -11.53
N LYS A 49 56.94 18.69 -11.65
CA LYS A 49 57.64 17.65 -10.85
C LYS A 49 56.94 16.30 -10.96
N LEU A 50 57.38 15.48 -11.92
CA LEU A 50 57.24 14.03 -11.86
C LEU A 50 58.58 13.44 -12.34
N GLN A 51 59.55 13.36 -11.42
CA GLN A 51 60.76 12.57 -11.63
C GLN A 51 60.76 11.38 -10.67
N ARG A 52 60.90 10.20 -11.30
CA ARG A 52 61.52 8.94 -10.83
C ARG A 52 61.11 8.40 -9.46
N TYR A 53 60.43 7.25 -9.50
CA TYR A 53 60.62 6.18 -8.51
C TYR A 53 60.71 4.84 -9.24
N GLU A 54 61.91 4.25 -9.26
CA GLU A 54 62.16 2.85 -9.60
C GLU A 54 62.36 2.08 -8.29
N LEU A 55 61.73 0.91 -8.14
CA LEU A 55 61.97 -0.03 -7.05
C LEU A 55 62.88 -1.17 -7.56
N PRO A 56 63.95 -1.56 -6.85
CA PRO A 56 64.83 -2.62 -7.30
C PRO A 56 64.32 -4.01 -6.86
N ILE A 57 64.42 -4.99 -7.75
CA ILE A 57 64.28 -6.42 -7.42
C ILE A 57 65.65 -7.08 -7.62
N ASP A 58 66.20 -7.65 -6.55
CA ASP A 58 67.45 -8.39 -6.53
C ASP A 58 67.16 -9.90 -6.63
N ILE A 59 67.72 -10.58 -7.64
CA ILE A 59 67.64 -12.03 -7.81
C ILE A 59 69.06 -12.57 -8.06
N LYS A 60 69.59 -13.32 -7.09
CA LYS A 60 70.87 -14.03 -7.19
C LYS A 60 70.75 -15.29 -8.06
N PRO A 61 71.76 -15.63 -8.90
CA PRO A 61 71.77 -16.86 -9.68
C PRO A 61 72.52 -17.99 -8.94
N GLN A 62 71.94 -19.19 -8.89
CA GLN A 62 72.70 -20.43 -8.67
C GLN A 62 72.81 -21.22 -9.98
N ARG A 63 74.04 -21.55 -10.35
CA ARG A 63 74.41 -22.49 -11.42
C ARG A 63 74.63 -23.88 -10.82
N GLN A 64 74.05 -24.92 -11.42
CA GLN A 64 74.67 -26.25 -11.47
C GLN A 64 74.46 -26.91 -12.84
N ARG A 65 75.48 -27.66 -13.26
CA ARG A 65 75.73 -28.23 -14.59
C ARG A 65 75.35 -29.72 -14.64
N SER A 66 74.70 -30.08 -15.76
CA SER A 66 74.78 -31.31 -16.60
C SER A 66 74.65 -32.72 -15.99
N LYS A 67 73.84 -33.58 -16.65
CA LYS A 67 74.30 -34.82 -17.33
C LYS A 67 73.24 -35.40 -18.28
N SER A 68 73.76 -36.10 -19.28
CA SER A 68 73.24 -36.77 -20.49
C SER A 68 72.02 -37.71 -20.42
N GLY A 69 71.24 -37.79 -21.52
CA GLY A 69 70.33 -38.90 -21.85
C GLY A 69 69.58 -38.71 -23.20
N LYS A 70 69.43 -39.76 -24.01
CA LYS A 70 69.07 -39.79 -25.46
C LYS A 70 67.54 -39.73 -25.79
N PHE A 71 67.24 -39.33 -27.05
CA PHE A 71 66.04 -39.47 -27.93
C PHE A 71 65.11 -40.70 -27.67
N ASN A 72 63.78 -40.81 -27.95
CA ASN A 72 62.68 -40.08 -28.65
C ASN A 72 61.32 -40.83 -28.31
N PRO A 73 60.19 -40.66 -29.04
CA PRO A 73 59.12 -39.65 -28.98
C PRO A 73 57.81 -40.14 -28.33
N TRP A 74 57.07 -39.30 -27.58
CA TRP A 74 55.61 -39.47 -27.44
C TRP A 74 54.92 -38.12 -27.19
N ARG A 75 53.81 -37.91 -27.90
CA ARG A 75 53.01 -36.69 -27.98
C ARG A 75 52.44 -36.28 -26.63
N TRP A 76 52.53 -34.99 -26.27
CA TRP A 76 51.64 -34.36 -25.29
C TRP A 76 50.92 -33.17 -25.91
N ARG A 77 49.60 -33.32 -26.04
CA ARG A 77 48.63 -32.27 -26.36
C ARG A 77 48.55 -31.34 -25.14
N PHE A 78 48.90 -30.06 -25.27
CA PHE A 78 48.42 -29.06 -24.33
C PHE A 78 46.99 -28.67 -24.74
N SER A 79 46.02 -29.05 -23.90
CA SER A 79 44.61 -28.78 -24.15
C SER A 79 44.30 -27.30 -23.93
N LYS A 80 43.35 -26.79 -24.73
CA LYS A 80 42.75 -25.45 -24.65
C LYS A 80 42.04 -25.14 -23.30
N THR A 81 42.17 -26.01 -22.30
CA THR A 81 41.40 -25.97 -21.05
C THR A 81 41.98 -25.00 -20.02
N ILE A 82 43.29 -24.72 -20.04
CA ILE A 82 43.94 -23.85 -19.04
C ILE A 82 43.69 -22.35 -19.31
N VAL A 83 43.55 -21.94 -20.58
CA VAL A 83 43.29 -20.53 -20.93
C VAL A 83 41.85 -20.13 -20.63
N ILE A 84 40.89 -21.07 -20.73
CA ILE A 84 39.49 -20.83 -20.35
C ILE A 84 39.35 -20.78 -18.82
N ALA A 85 40.08 -21.61 -18.08
CA ALA A 85 40.05 -21.58 -16.61
C ALA A 85 40.57 -20.26 -16.02
N VAL A 86 41.62 -19.66 -16.61
CA VAL A 86 42.15 -18.36 -16.15
C VAL A 86 41.25 -17.18 -16.55
N MET A 87 40.56 -17.24 -17.69
CA MET A 87 39.55 -16.23 -18.06
C MET A 87 38.25 -16.33 -17.27
N ILE A 88 37.83 -17.54 -16.87
CA ILE A 88 36.70 -17.73 -15.95
C ILE A 88 37.08 -17.22 -14.54
N MET A 89 38.31 -17.44 -14.08
CA MET A 89 38.76 -16.93 -12.78
C MET A 89 38.89 -15.39 -12.77
N ALA A 90 39.32 -14.78 -13.88
CA ALA A 90 39.34 -13.32 -14.02
C ALA A 90 37.92 -12.71 -14.13
N ALA A 91 36.96 -13.41 -14.74
CA ALA A 91 35.55 -13.00 -14.77
C ALA A 91 34.84 -13.17 -13.42
N VAL A 92 35.21 -14.20 -12.64
CA VAL A 92 34.71 -14.42 -11.27
C VAL A 92 35.29 -13.40 -10.27
N ILE A 93 36.51 -12.91 -10.51
CA ILE A 93 37.13 -11.86 -9.69
C ILE A 93 36.63 -10.45 -10.12
N ALA A 94 36.36 -10.20 -11.40
CA ALA A 94 35.75 -8.95 -11.87
C ALA A 94 34.25 -8.84 -11.56
N GLY A 95 33.55 -9.97 -11.38
CA GLY A 95 32.15 -10.02 -10.96
C GLY A 95 31.91 -9.88 -9.45
N ASN A 96 32.97 -9.92 -8.63
CA ASN A 96 32.89 -9.85 -7.16
C ASN A 96 33.71 -8.72 -6.53
N THR A 97 34.18 -7.74 -7.29
CA THR A 97 34.52 -6.45 -6.69
C THR A 97 33.23 -5.67 -6.46
N VAL A 98 32.44 -6.14 -5.48
CA VAL A 98 31.65 -5.23 -4.66
C VAL A 98 32.68 -4.30 -4.05
N SER A 99 32.88 -3.15 -4.67
CA SER A 99 33.50 -2.04 -3.95
C SER A 99 32.63 -1.89 -2.72
N ALA A 100 33.18 -2.21 -1.54
CA ALA A 100 32.58 -1.85 -0.27
C ALA A 100 32.58 -0.32 -0.21
N GLN A 101 31.65 0.29 -0.94
CA GLN A 101 31.09 1.55 -0.50
C GLN A 101 30.66 1.26 0.92
N ILE A 102 31.15 2.08 1.86
CA ILE A 102 30.59 2.15 3.20
C ILE A 102 29.13 2.51 2.99
N THR A 103 28.28 1.50 2.83
CA THR A 103 26.85 1.65 2.81
C THR A 103 26.52 1.98 4.25
N THR A 104 26.38 3.27 4.53
CA THR A 104 25.75 3.71 5.76
C THR A 104 24.47 2.91 5.89
N SER A 105 24.36 2.11 6.95
CA SER A 105 23.14 1.33 7.18
C SER A 105 21.96 2.30 7.11
N PRO A 106 20.84 1.91 6.45
CA PRO A 106 19.67 2.78 6.39
C PRO A 106 19.29 3.15 7.83
N PRO A 107 18.87 4.39 8.09
CA PRO A 107 18.54 4.81 9.44
C PRO A 107 17.26 4.10 9.91
N SER A 108 16.95 4.10 11.20
CA SER A 108 15.69 3.53 11.70
C SER A 108 14.48 4.35 11.23
N LEU A 109 13.26 3.79 11.29
CA LEU A 109 12.06 4.53 10.90
C LEU A 109 11.83 5.78 11.77
N LYS A 110 12.38 5.83 13.00
CA LYS A 110 12.28 7.02 13.87
C LYS A 110 12.89 8.28 13.24
N SER A 111 13.81 8.11 12.30
CA SER A 111 14.46 9.22 11.58
C SER A 111 13.66 9.73 10.39
N VAL A 112 12.65 8.99 9.92
CA VAL A 112 11.87 9.36 8.75
C VAL A 112 10.80 10.36 9.17
N PRO A 113 10.73 11.54 8.55
CA PRO A 113 9.65 12.47 8.80
C PRO A 113 8.33 11.86 8.32
N VAL A 114 7.30 11.92 9.16
CA VAL A 114 5.93 11.54 8.76
C VAL A 114 5.46 12.53 7.68
N PRO A 115 5.08 12.07 6.48
CA PRO A 115 4.58 12.95 5.42
C PRO A 115 3.36 13.76 5.89
N GLU A 116 3.39 15.07 5.67
CA GLU A 116 2.31 16.00 6.01
C GLU A 116 2.01 16.92 4.82
N PRO A 117 0.76 17.36 4.60
CA PRO A 117 0.45 18.34 3.57
C PRO A 117 1.03 19.71 3.89
N ASP A 118 1.65 20.37 2.91
CA ASP A 118 2.33 21.66 3.10
C ASP A 118 1.35 22.78 3.52
N ASN A 119 0.10 22.68 3.07
CA ASN A 119 -0.99 23.62 3.32
C ASN A 119 -2.00 23.12 4.37
N LEU A 120 -1.66 22.13 5.19
CA LEU A 120 -2.57 21.59 6.22
C LEU A 120 -3.13 22.70 7.14
N ARG A 121 -2.29 23.69 7.46
CA ARG A 121 -2.64 24.85 8.30
C ARG A 121 -3.73 25.73 7.69
N ASP A 122 -4.04 25.63 6.40
CA ASP A 122 -5.14 26.37 5.78
C ASP A 122 -6.51 25.81 6.17
N PHE A 123 -6.55 24.58 6.68
CA PHE A 123 -7.77 23.86 7.04
C PHE A 123 -7.89 23.66 8.55
N ILE A 124 -6.81 23.16 9.15
CA ILE A 124 -6.76 22.73 10.54
C ILE A 124 -6.43 23.91 11.44
N LYS A 125 -7.31 24.17 12.41
CA LYS A 125 -7.14 25.11 13.51
C LYS A 125 -6.38 24.47 14.67
N ASP A 126 -6.75 23.23 15.02
CA ASP A 126 -6.15 22.47 16.11
C ASP A 126 -5.95 21.01 15.67
N LYS A 127 -4.68 20.61 15.55
CA LYS A 127 -4.28 19.27 15.10
C LYS A 127 -4.66 18.20 16.13
N ALA A 128 -4.58 18.47 17.43
CA ALA A 128 -4.93 17.50 18.46
C ALA A 128 -6.45 17.25 18.48
N ALA A 129 -7.25 18.31 18.32
CA ALA A 129 -8.70 18.18 18.16
C ALA A 129 -9.06 17.40 16.87
N ALA A 130 -8.33 17.62 15.78
CA ALA A 130 -8.52 16.89 14.54
C ALA A 130 -8.17 15.39 14.67
N ILE A 131 -7.10 15.04 15.39
CA ILE A 131 -6.75 13.63 15.69
C ILE A 131 -7.84 12.95 16.52
N LYS A 132 -8.40 13.64 17.53
CA LYS A 132 -9.53 13.11 18.31
C LYS A 132 -10.74 12.82 17.43
N LEU A 133 -11.09 13.76 16.56
CA LEU A 133 -12.19 13.59 15.61
C LEU A 133 -11.92 12.43 14.64
N GLY A 134 -10.69 12.29 14.16
CA GLY A 134 -10.27 11.21 13.28
C GLY A 134 -10.39 9.84 13.92
N LYS A 135 -9.89 9.71 15.17
CA LYS A 135 -10.03 8.46 15.94
C LYS A 135 -11.50 8.13 16.18
N ALA A 136 -12.34 9.12 16.48
CA ALA A 136 -13.78 8.89 16.59
C ALA A 136 -14.37 8.37 15.26
N PHE A 137 -14.14 9.04 14.14
CA PHE A 137 -14.69 8.61 12.84
C PHE A 137 -14.20 7.24 12.38
N PHE A 138 -12.92 6.92 12.58
CA PHE A 138 -12.35 5.64 12.16
C PHE A 138 -13.01 4.46 12.90
N TRP A 139 -13.27 4.64 14.20
CA TRP A 139 -13.80 3.59 15.06
C TRP A 139 -15.33 3.56 15.13
N ASP A 140 -16.04 4.66 14.90
CA ASP A 140 -17.47 4.76 15.17
C ASP A 140 -18.34 3.87 14.25
N MET A 141 -18.94 2.84 14.85
CA MET A 141 -19.86 1.90 14.18
C MET A 141 -21.09 2.60 13.59
N GLN A 142 -21.43 3.81 14.07
CA GLN A 142 -22.54 4.61 13.57
C GLN A 142 -22.24 5.23 12.19
N VAL A 143 -20.99 5.22 11.74
CA VAL A 143 -20.63 5.64 10.38
C VAL A 143 -21.28 4.72 9.35
N GLY A 144 -21.31 3.40 9.58
CA GLY A 144 -21.92 2.43 8.69
C GLY A 144 -23.42 2.54 8.54
N SER A 145 -23.95 2.05 7.42
CA SER A 145 -25.41 2.04 7.19
C SER A 145 -26.14 1.08 8.12
N ASP A 146 -25.48 0.02 8.59
CA ASP A 146 -26.07 -0.98 9.49
C ASP A 146 -25.86 -0.65 10.98
N GLY A 147 -25.21 0.47 11.29
CA GLY A 147 -24.90 0.86 12.67
C GLY A 147 -23.91 -0.08 13.37
N VAL A 148 -23.22 -0.94 12.61
CA VAL A 148 -22.25 -1.94 13.13
C VAL A 148 -20.89 -1.79 12.46
N THR A 149 -20.88 -1.53 11.15
CA THR A 149 -19.65 -1.53 10.34
C THR A 149 -18.97 -0.16 10.35
N SER A 150 -17.64 -0.13 10.48
CA SER A 150 -16.81 1.09 10.44
C SER A 150 -15.49 0.80 9.71
N CYS A 151 -14.59 1.78 9.61
CA CYS A 151 -13.24 1.48 9.11
C CYS A 151 -12.54 0.44 10.00
N ALA A 152 -12.68 0.58 11.32
CA ALA A 152 -12.08 -0.32 12.29
C ALA A 152 -12.55 -1.77 12.16
N THR A 153 -13.77 -2.06 11.69
CA THR A 153 -14.24 -3.46 11.58
C THR A 153 -13.45 -4.32 10.60
N CYS A 154 -12.73 -3.70 9.65
CA CYS A 154 -11.83 -4.38 8.73
C CYS A 154 -10.35 -4.23 9.13
N HIS A 155 -10.04 -3.37 10.11
CA HIS A 155 -8.68 -2.91 10.41
C HIS A 155 -8.33 -3.00 11.91
N PHE A 156 -9.02 -3.83 12.68
CA PHE A 156 -8.84 -3.91 14.15
C PHE A 156 -7.62 -4.73 14.57
N HIS A 157 -7.17 -5.70 13.77
CA HIS A 157 -6.06 -6.61 14.11
C HIS A 157 -4.76 -6.13 13.47
N ALA A 158 -3.91 -5.41 14.22
CA ALA A 158 -2.68 -4.82 13.68
C ALA A 158 -2.91 -3.98 12.39
N GLY A 159 -4.08 -3.33 12.31
CA GLY A 159 -4.50 -2.56 11.15
C GLY A 159 -5.09 -3.38 10.00
N ALA A 160 -5.24 -4.69 10.12
CA ALA A 160 -5.76 -5.62 9.12
C ALA A 160 -6.93 -6.47 9.68
N ASP A 161 -7.33 -7.49 8.92
CA ASP A 161 -8.40 -8.41 9.28
C ASP A 161 -7.86 -9.83 9.40
N ASN A 162 -8.11 -10.46 10.56
CA ASN A 162 -7.70 -11.83 10.86
C ASN A 162 -8.90 -12.77 11.06
N ARG A 163 -10.12 -12.34 10.69
CA ARG A 163 -11.31 -13.20 10.77
C ARG A 163 -11.16 -14.37 9.79
N SER A 164 -11.93 -15.42 10.01
CA SER A 164 -11.90 -16.64 9.17
C SER A 164 -13.29 -17.18 8.80
N LYS A 165 -14.35 -16.64 9.40
CA LYS A 165 -15.75 -16.97 9.06
C LYS A 165 -16.34 -15.93 8.12
N ASN A 166 -16.96 -16.40 7.03
CA ASN A 166 -17.53 -15.55 5.99
C ASN A 166 -16.50 -14.54 5.44
N GLN A 167 -15.30 -15.01 5.11
CA GLN A 167 -14.20 -14.17 4.62
C GLN A 167 -13.79 -14.52 3.18
N ILE A 168 -14.59 -15.27 2.43
CA ILE A 168 -14.29 -15.59 1.03
C ILE A 168 -15.15 -14.73 0.10
N ALA A 169 -14.50 -14.14 -0.90
CA ALA A 169 -15.14 -13.65 -2.12
C ALA A 169 -14.66 -14.52 -3.30
N PRO A 170 -15.53 -14.85 -4.27
CA PRO A 170 -15.09 -15.48 -5.50
C PRO A 170 -14.29 -14.47 -6.35
N GLY A 171 -13.76 -14.88 -7.51
CA GLY A 171 -13.01 -14.03 -8.45
C GLY A 171 -13.81 -12.88 -9.11
N LEU A 172 -14.40 -11.99 -8.31
CA LEU A 172 -15.31 -10.92 -8.72
C LEU A 172 -14.65 -9.85 -9.62
N LEU A 173 -13.31 -9.76 -9.61
CA LEU A 173 -12.55 -8.81 -10.43
C LEU A 173 -12.05 -9.42 -11.75
N ARG A 174 -12.44 -10.66 -12.05
CA ARG A 174 -12.02 -11.35 -13.27
C ARG A 174 -12.52 -10.62 -14.51
N VAL A 175 -11.64 -10.56 -15.52
CA VAL A 175 -11.88 -9.98 -16.84
C VAL A 175 -11.53 -10.97 -17.95
N ASN A 176 -12.11 -10.74 -19.12
CA ASN A 176 -11.69 -11.40 -20.35
C ASN A 176 -10.33 -10.88 -20.82
N ALA A 177 -9.72 -11.56 -21.79
CA ALA A 177 -8.44 -11.15 -22.36
C ALA A 177 -8.46 -9.75 -23.03
N ASP A 178 -9.64 -9.27 -23.45
CA ASP A 178 -9.85 -7.92 -23.97
C ASP A 178 -10.09 -6.86 -22.88
N GLY A 179 -10.07 -7.25 -21.60
CA GLY A 179 -10.28 -6.39 -20.44
C GLY A 179 -11.76 -6.14 -20.09
N THR A 180 -12.71 -6.75 -20.81
CA THR A 180 -14.13 -6.68 -20.45
C THR A 180 -14.44 -7.48 -19.18
N GLU A 181 -15.31 -6.94 -18.32
CA GLU A 181 -15.70 -7.58 -17.04
C GLU A 181 -16.30 -8.98 -17.28
N ASN A 182 -15.79 -9.97 -16.55
CA ASN A 182 -16.29 -11.35 -16.54
C ASN A 182 -16.14 -11.93 -15.13
N PRO A 183 -16.88 -11.38 -14.14
CA PRO A 183 -16.71 -11.77 -12.74
C PRO A 183 -16.95 -13.26 -12.57
N ASP A 184 -16.11 -13.91 -11.76
CA ASP A 184 -16.40 -15.22 -11.22
C ASP A 184 -17.32 -15.08 -10.01
N THR A 185 -18.42 -15.82 -10.00
CA THR A 185 -19.39 -15.82 -8.91
C THR A 185 -19.48 -17.16 -8.19
N VAL A 186 -18.62 -18.12 -8.56
CA VAL A 186 -18.55 -19.45 -7.95
C VAL A 186 -17.50 -19.44 -6.85
N PHE A 187 -17.87 -19.95 -5.67
CA PHE A 187 -16.96 -20.08 -4.53
C PHE A 187 -16.24 -21.42 -4.62
N ASP A 188 -14.95 -21.42 -4.93
CA ASP A 188 -14.15 -22.65 -4.98
C ASP A 188 -13.83 -23.18 -3.57
N ILE A 189 -13.67 -22.28 -2.61
CA ILE A 189 -13.36 -22.58 -1.21
C ILE A 189 -14.65 -22.65 -0.40
N GLY A 190 -14.95 -23.84 0.11
CA GLY A 190 -16.13 -24.05 0.95
C GLY A 190 -17.46 -24.10 0.18
N GLY A 191 -17.46 -23.81 -1.12
CA GLY A 191 -18.59 -23.98 -2.04
C GLY A 191 -19.64 -22.87 -2.01
N LEU A 192 -19.80 -22.16 -0.89
CA LEU A 192 -20.79 -21.11 -0.69
C LEU A 192 -20.32 -20.08 0.36
N PRO A 193 -20.97 -18.90 0.46
CA PRO A 193 -20.73 -17.92 1.52
C PRO A 193 -20.91 -18.49 2.94
N ASN A 194 -20.48 -17.74 3.95
CA ASN A 194 -20.53 -18.12 5.37
C ASN A 194 -19.69 -19.37 5.73
N TYR A 195 -18.77 -19.79 4.87
CA TYR A 195 -17.78 -20.82 5.18
C TYR A 195 -16.80 -20.39 6.27
N GLN A 196 -16.29 -21.37 7.03
CA GLN A 196 -15.25 -21.20 8.04
C GLN A 196 -13.93 -21.70 7.46
N LEU A 197 -13.01 -20.79 7.18
CA LEU A 197 -11.68 -21.13 6.68
C LEU A 197 -10.91 -21.98 7.68
N LYS A 198 -10.10 -22.90 7.14
CA LYS A 198 -9.25 -23.84 7.88
C LYS A 198 -7.82 -23.79 7.32
N PRO A 199 -6.81 -24.21 8.09
CA PRO A 199 -5.43 -24.25 7.60
C PRO A 199 -5.24 -25.05 6.29
N GLN A 200 -6.05 -26.10 6.07
CA GLN A 200 -5.95 -26.96 4.88
C GLN A 200 -6.46 -26.31 3.59
N ASP A 201 -7.23 -25.23 3.70
CA ASP A 201 -7.68 -24.43 2.56
C ASP A 201 -6.54 -23.62 1.93
N PHE A 202 -5.41 -23.52 2.63
CA PHE A 202 -4.22 -22.79 2.19
C PHE A 202 -3.10 -23.74 1.74
N PRO A 203 -2.23 -23.29 0.82
CA PRO A 203 -2.40 -22.09 0.00
C PRO A 203 -3.50 -22.26 -1.07
N PHE A 204 -4.05 -21.16 -1.59
CA PHE A 204 -5.10 -21.22 -2.61
C PHE A 204 -4.59 -21.77 -3.95
N HIS A 205 -3.32 -21.52 -4.25
CA HIS A 205 -2.56 -22.22 -5.28
C HIS A 205 -1.70 -23.30 -4.61
N LYS A 206 -2.19 -24.54 -4.61
CA LYS A 206 -1.61 -25.66 -3.86
C LYS A 206 -0.75 -26.54 -4.75
N LEU A 207 0.49 -26.75 -4.31
CA LEU A 207 1.48 -27.59 -4.97
C LEU A 207 1.75 -28.85 -4.13
N ALA A 208 2.10 -29.96 -4.77
CA ALA A 208 2.58 -31.18 -4.11
C ALA A 208 4.01 -30.99 -3.58
N ASP A 209 4.86 -30.34 -4.36
CA ASP A 209 6.17 -29.83 -3.95
C ASP A 209 6.15 -28.29 -4.01
N PRO A 210 6.29 -27.59 -2.87
CA PRO A 210 6.31 -26.12 -2.83
C PRO A 210 7.39 -25.45 -3.69
N ASN A 211 8.40 -26.20 -4.18
CA ASN A 211 9.47 -25.69 -5.05
C ASN A 211 9.29 -26.08 -6.53
N ASP A 212 8.39 -27.01 -6.87
CA ASP A 212 8.07 -27.36 -8.25
C ASP A 212 6.75 -26.72 -8.69
N PRO A 213 6.78 -25.63 -9.47
CA PRO A 213 5.56 -24.95 -9.92
C PRO A 213 4.69 -25.81 -10.86
N ASN A 214 5.19 -26.95 -11.37
CA ASN A 214 4.40 -27.86 -12.19
C ASN A 214 3.60 -28.87 -11.38
N SER A 215 3.79 -28.92 -10.05
CA SER A 215 3.19 -29.92 -9.17
C SER A 215 1.82 -29.51 -8.63
N VAL A 216 1.02 -28.78 -9.43
CA VAL A 216 -0.27 -28.21 -9.00
C VAL A 216 -1.27 -29.32 -8.61
N ILE A 217 -1.75 -29.26 -7.37
CA ILE A 217 -2.83 -30.11 -6.83
C ILE A 217 -4.18 -29.43 -7.00
N SER A 218 -4.25 -28.12 -6.71
CA SER A 218 -5.46 -27.33 -6.84
C SER A 218 -5.12 -25.86 -7.04
N ASP A 219 -5.94 -25.17 -7.82
CA ASP A 219 -5.82 -23.74 -8.06
C ASP A 219 -7.19 -23.08 -7.89
N ARG A 220 -7.26 -22.00 -7.11
CA ARG A 220 -8.52 -21.29 -6.79
C ARG A 220 -8.30 -19.78 -6.93
N ASN A 221 -9.25 -19.09 -7.58
CA ASN A 221 -9.18 -17.64 -7.77
C ASN A 221 -9.87 -16.85 -6.65
N ASP A 222 -10.50 -17.55 -5.71
CA ASP A 222 -11.10 -16.99 -4.49
C ASP A 222 -10.14 -16.06 -3.75
N VAL A 223 -10.72 -15.11 -3.04
CA VAL A 223 -10.03 -14.10 -2.24
C VAL A 223 -10.47 -14.21 -0.79
N SER A 224 -9.51 -14.30 0.14
CA SER A 224 -9.77 -14.11 1.56
C SER A 224 -9.68 -12.62 1.90
N SER A 225 -10.76 -12.04 2.41
CA SER A 225 -10.81 -10.63 2.81
C SER A 225 -11.93 -10.33 3.80
N SER A 226 -11.98 -9.09 4.26
CA SER A 226 -12.98 -8.53 5.15
C SER A 226 -14.39 -8.62 4.60
N GLN A 227 -15.30 -9.05 5.47
CA GLN A 227 -16.74 -8.85 5.28
C GLN A 227 -17.16 -7.45 5.70
N GLY A 228 -17.95 -6.80 4.84
CA GLY A 228 -18.62 -5.54 5.11
C GLY A 228 -20.12 -5.73 5.31
N VAL A 229 -20.95 -5.00 4.56
CA VAL A 229 -22.41 -4.98 4.73
C VAL A 229 -23.16 -5.97 3.82
N THR A 230 -24.43 -6.24 4.15
CA THR A 230 -25.36 -6.99 3.29
C THR A 230 -25.86 -6.13 2.12
N ASN A 231 -26.22 -6.75 0.99
CA ASN A 231 -26.79 -6.04 -0.16
C ASN A 231 -28.10 -5.32 0.18
N THR A 232 -28.03 -4.00 0.27
CA THR A 232 -29.16 -3.13 0.59
C THR A 232 -29.04 -1.85 -0.23
N LYS A 233 -30.18 -1.25 -0.56
CA LYS A 233 -30.27 0.04 -1.21
C LYS A 233 -30.62 1.10 -0.18
N PHE A 234 -29.89 2.21 -0.18
CA PHE A 234 -30.14 3.32 0.73
C PHE A 234 -31.50 4.01 0.42
N VAL A 235 -32.31 4.26 1.47
CA VAL A 235 -33.64 4.89 1.38
C VAL A 235 -33.72 6.20 2.15
N ASP A 236 -33.14 6.30 3.35
CA ASP A 236 -32.90 7.59 4.00
C ASP A 236 -32.02 7.39 5.25
N VAL A 237 -31.64 8.47 5.93
CA VAL A 237 -31.23 8.37 7.34
C VAL A 237 -32.45 8.45 8.23
N VAL A 238 -32.40 7.72 9.34
CA VAL A 238 -33.37 7.85 10.42
C VAL A 238 -32.80 8.84 11.44
N PRO A 239 -33.42 10.02 11.63
CA PRO A 239 -32.90 11.02 12.57
C PRO A 239 -32.68 10.44 13.97
N GLY A 240 -31.47 10.61 14.51
CA GLY A 240 -31.10 10.11 15.84
C GLY A 240 -30.85 8.59 15.92
N SER A 241 -30.86 7.86 14.81
CA SER A 241 -30.53 6.43 14.76
C SER A 241 -29.17 6.19 14.09
N ALA A 242 -28.47 5.17 14.59
CA ALA A 242 -27.21 4.68 14.05
C ALA A 242 -27.39 3.85 12.78
N GLU A 243 -28.61 3.45 12.44
CA GLU A 243 -28.95 2.65 11.29
C GLU A 243 -29.58 3.54 10.22
N ASP A 244 -29.20 3.32 8.97
CA ASP A 244 -29.87 3.95 7.84
C ASP A 244 -31.21 3.24 7.58
N GLN A 245 -32.19 3.98 7.07
CA GLN A 245 -33.35 3.35 6.44
C GLN A 245 -32.90 2.78 5.09
N VAL A 246 -33.11 1.47 4.91
CA VAL A 246 -32.65 0.74 3.74
C VAL A 246 -33.73 -0.18 3.19
N GLN A 247 -33.57 -0.58 1.94
CA GLN A 247 -34.36 -1.63 1.30
C GLN A 247 -33.44 -2.80 0.95
N THR A 248 -33.69 -3.99 1.52
CA THR A 248 -32.98 -5.23 1.14
C THR A 248 -33.12 -5.50 -0.35
N GLN A 249 -32.01 -5.82 -1.00
CA GLN A 249 -31.98 -6.25 -2.41
C GLN A 249 -31.43 -7.67 -2.44
N PRO A 250 -32.04 -8.64 -3.15
CA PRO A 250 -31.47 -9.98 -3.27
C PRO A 250 -30.01 -9.92 -3.74
N ASP A 251 -29.14 -10.67 -3.07
CA ASP A 251 -27.75 -10.81 -3.49
C ASP A 251 -27.57 -12.12 -4.27
N PRO A 252 -27.22 -12.08 -5.58
CA PRO A 252 -27.05 -13.30 -6.36
C PRO A 252 -25.82 -14.12 -5.96
N VAL A 253 -24.84 -13.54 -5.26
CA VAL A 253 -23.57 -14.16 -4.91
C VAL A 253 -23.50 -14.45 -3.41
N PHE A 254 -23.77 -13.43 -2.59
CA PHE A 254 -23.65 -13.49 -1.14
C PHE A 254 -25.00 -13.80 -0.49
N ASN A 255 -25.52 -15.00 -0.72
CA ASN A 255 -26.71 -15.52 -0.06
C ASN A 255 -26.55 -17.00 0.32
N VAL A 256 -27.28 -17.42 1.36
CA VAL A 256 -27.43 -18.82 1.77
C VAL A 256 -28.92 -19.15 1.81
N GLY A 257 -29.38 -20.02 0.91
CA GLY A 257 -30.80 -20.37 0.82
C GLY A 257 -31.71 -19.18 0.51
N GLY A 258 -31.24 -18.19 -0.27
CA GLY A 258 -31.99 -16.97 -0.59
C GLY A 258 -31.98 -15.90 0.51
N VAL A 259 -31.26 -16.12 1.62
CA VAL A 259 -31.05 -15.13 2.68
C VAL A 259 -29.71 -14.45 2.47
N ASN A 260 -29.70 -13.12 2.36
CA ASN A 260 -28.46 -12.38 2.14
C ASN A 260 -27.52 -12.51 3.34
N VAL A 261 -26.26 -12.84 3.07
CA VAL A 261 -25.17 -12.74 4.05
C VAL A 261 -24.34 -11.49 3.79
N ARG A 262 -23.40 -11.16 4.68
CA ARG A 262 -22.48 -10.03 4.48
C ARG A 262 -21.60 -10.27 3.27
N ARG A 263 -21.41 -9.23 2.46
CA ARG A 263 -20.51 -9.25 1.30
C ARG A 263 -19.06 -9.22 1.74
N VAL A 264 -18.21 -9.90 0.98
CA VAL A 264 -16.77 -9.94 1.21
C VAL A 264 -16.06 -9.16 0.10
N GLN A 265 -15.03 -8.39 0.47
CA GLN A 265 -14.21 -7.64 -0.48
C GLN A 265 -13.48 -8.55 -1.48
N ALA A 266 -13.36 -8.08 -2.71
CA ALA A 266 -12.66 -8.80 -3.77
C ALA A 266 -11.13 -8.65 -3.72
N ARG A 267 -10.59 -7.98 -2.69
CA ARG A 267 -9.15 -7.93 -2.37
C ARG A 267 -8.98 -7.96 -0.87
N ASN A 268 -7.97 -8.66 -0.40
CA ASN A 268 -7.57 -8.73 1.01
C ASN A 268 -7.24 -7.35 1.57
N THR A 269 -7.67 -7.11 2.81
CA THR A 269 -7.55 -5.83 3.49
C THR A 269 -6.09 -5.59 3.95
N PRO A 270 -5.42 -4.53 3.46
CA PRO A 270 -4.05 -4.22 3.88
C PRO A 270 -4.03 -3.57 5.28
N SER A 271 -2.86 -3.61 5.94
CA SER A 271 -2.68 -2.89 7.21
C SER A 271 -2.73 -1.36 7.02
N VAL A 272 -3.41 -0.65 7.93
CA VAL A 272 -3.36 0.82 8.05
C VAL A 272 -2.17 1.35 8.87
N ILE A 273 -1.44 0.48 9.57
CA ILE A 273 -0.26 0.88 10.35
C ILE A 273 0.87 1.26 9.38
N ASN A 274 1.53 2.39 9.64
CA ASN A 274 2.53 3.01 8.76
C ASN A 274 1.99 3.39 7.36
N ALA A 275 0.68 3.33 7.10
CA ALA A 275 0.12 3.64 5.78
C ALA A 275 0.32 5.10 5.35
N VAL A 276 0.57 6.02 6.30
CA VAL A 276 0.93 7.42 6.01
C VAL A 276 2.17 7.56 5.13
N PHE A 277 3.07 6.58 5.15
CA PHE A 277 4.25 6.62 4.31
C PHE A 277 3.96 6.25 2.86
N ASN A 278 2.81 5.65 2.52
CA ASN A 278 2.50 5.24 1.15
C ASN A 278 2.14 6.46 0.28
N PHE A 279 2.70 6.51 -0.93
CA PHE A 279 2.36 7.55 -1.92
C PHE A 279 0.93 7.38 -2.48
N ARG A 280 0.48 6.14 -2.68
CA ARG A 280 -0.93 5.77 -3.02
C ARG A 280 -1.35 4.61 -2.13
N ASN A 281 -2.56 4.61 -1.57
CA ASN A 281 -2.89 3.65 -0.50
C ASN A 281 -3.62 2.38 -0.96
N PHE A 282 -4.41 2.42 -2.04
CA PHE A 282 -5.11 1.22 -2.50
C PHE A 282 -4.18 0.29 -3.28
N TRP A 283 -4.48 -1.01 -3.23
CA TRP A 283 -3.75 -2.07 -3.94
C TRP A 283 -3.57 -1.79 -5.43
N ASP A 284 -4.59 -1.21 -6.08
CA ASP A 284 -4.64 -0.88 -7.51
C ASP A 284 -4.15 0.53 -7.86
N GLY A 285 -3.61 1.28 -6.90
CA GLY A 285 -3.10 2.63 -7.14
C GLY A 285 -4.16 3.73 -7.12
N ARG A 286 -5.40 3.45 -6.70
CA ARG A 286 -6.33 4.50 -6.22
C ARG A 286 -5.87 5.05 -4.86
N ALA A 287 -6.64 6.00 -4.31
CA ALA A 287 -6.29 6.80 -3.14
C ALA A 287 -5.01 7.64 -3.37
N GLN A 288 -5.15 8.65 -4.23
CA GLN A 288 -4.05 9.48 -4.73
C GLN A 288 -3.34 10.28 -3.64
N ASN A 289 -2.03 10.50 -3.81
CA ASN A 289 -1.21 11.35 -2.93
C ASN A 289 -1.76 12.77 -2.76
N ILE A 290 -2.46 13.28 -3.78
CA ILE A 290 -3.15 14.56 -3.73
C ILE A 290 -4.61 14.32 -3.37
N PHE A 291 -5.06 14.86 -2.24
CA PHE A 291 -6.46 14.84 -1.85
C PHE A 291 -7.19 16.09 -2.34
N ASN A 292 -8.39 15.88 -2.90
CA ASN A 292 -9.23 16.93 -3.49
C ASN A 292 -10.40 17.38 -2.59
N GLY A 293 -10.49 16.86 -1.35
CA GLY A 293 -11.56 17.18 -0.41
C GLY A 293 -12.84 16.35 -0.53
N VAL A 294 -12.97 15.53 -1.58
CA VAL A 294 -14.24 14.91 -1.96
C VAL A 294 -14.14 13.40 -2.14
N ASN A 295 -13.13 12.90 -2.85
CA ASN A 295 -13.04 11.49 -3.25
C ASN A 295 -11.59 10.99 -3.41
N PRO A 296 -11.38 9.68 -3.65
CA PRO A 296 -10.04 9.09 -3.69
C PRO A 296 -9.18 9.44 -4.92
N PHE A 297 -9.70 10.21 -5.87
CA PHE A 297 -9.09 10.35 -7.21
C PHE A 297 -8.22 11.59 -7.39
N GLY A 298 -8.15 12.47 -6.38
CA GLY A 298 -7.29 13.65 -6.43
C GLY A 298 -7.57 14.53 -7.65
N LEU A 299 -6.50 14.95 -8.36
CA LEU A 299 -6.60 15.80 -9.55
C LEU A 299 -7.28 15.14 -10.76
N ARG A 300 -7.42 13.81 -10.76
CA ARG A 300 -8.11 13.09 -11.85
C ARG A 300 -9.59 13.43 -11.92
N ASP A 301 -10.19 13.86 -10.82
CA ASP A 301 -11.55 14.39 -10.82
C ASP A 301 -11.52 15.93 -10.95
N PRO A 302 -11.71 16.49 -12.17
CA PRO A 302 -11.73 17.93 -12.36
C PRO A 302 -12.97 18.60 -11.78
N ASN A 303 -13.98 17.83 -11.37
CA ASN A 303 -15.25 18.33 -10.81
C ASN A 303 -15.24 18.41 -9.28
N ALA A 304 -14.28 17.76 -8.61
CA ALA A 304 -14.12 17.82 -7.17
C ALA A 304 -13.95 19.27 -6.72
N SER A 305 -14.82 19.70 -5.81
CA SER A 305 -14.82 21.04 -5.24
C SER A 305 -15.52 21.03 -3.89
N VAL A 306 -14.96 21.79 -2.95
CA VAL A 306 -15.53 22.07 -1.62
C VAL A 306 -16.04 23.52 -1.60
N VAL A 307 -16.71 23.93 -0.52
CA VAL A 307 -17.16 25.32 -0.37
C VAL A 307 -16.34 26.03 0.70
N LYS A 308 -15.91 27.26 0.41
CA LYS A 308 -15.23 28.13 1.37
C LYS A 308 -16.07 29.38 1.62
N ALA A 309 -16.16 29.81 2.87
CA ALA A 309 -16.73 31.09 3.24
C ALA A 309 -15.63 32.16 3.25
N LYS A 310 -15.72 33.19 2.41
CA LYS A 310 -14.89 34.41 2.54
C LYS A 310 -15.27 35.19 3.79
N ASN A 311 -16.56 35.18 4.09
CA ASN A 311 -17.19 35.63 5.30
C ASN A 311 -18.53 34.86 5.42
N PRO A 312 -19.24 34.92 6.57
CA PRO A 312 -20.46 34.14 6.76
C PRO A 312 -21.58 34.38 5.74
N ASN A 313 -21.55 35.46 4.96
CA ASN A 313 -22.58 35.79 3.96
C ASN A 313 -22.12 35.56 2.50
N GLN A 314 -20.88 35.14 2.29
CA GLN A 314 -20.29 34.97 0.96
C GLN A 314 -19.55 33.63 0.87
N LEU A 315 -20.15 32.70 0.13
CA LEU A 315 -19.62 31.38 -0.16
C LEU A 315 -19.02 31.35 -1.57
N GLU A 316 -18.02 30.49 -1.78
CA GLU A 316 -17.45 30.19 -3.07
C GLU A 316 -17.13 28.69 -3.19
N PHE A 317 -17.33 28.13 -4.38
CA PHE A 317 -16.80 26.80 -4.70
C PHE A 317 -15.32 26.92 -4.99
N VAL A 318 -14.50 26.13 -4.31
CA VAL A 318 -13.05 26.11 -4.48
C VAL A 318 -12.57 24.70 -4.76
N LYS A 319 -11.55 24.59 -5.62
CA LYS A 319 -10.76 23.37 -5.77
C LYS A 319 -9.65 23.42 -4.74
N ILE A 320 -9.42 22.30 -4.06
CA ILE A 320 -8.32 22.16 -3.11
C ILE A 320 -7.40 21.04 -3.56
N SER A 321 -6.16 21.12 -3.13
CA SER A 321 -5.13 20.11 -3.37
C SER A 321 -4.28 20.07 -2.11
N LEU A 322 -4.29 18.92 -1.43
CA LEU A 322 -3.39 18.62 -0.31
C LEU A 322 -2.47 17.49 -0.75
N ASN A 323 -1.17 17.75 -0.85
CA ASN A 323 -0.17 16.71 -1.10
C ASN A 323 0.04 15.84 0.14
N ASN A 324 0.70 14.69 0.00
CA ASN A 324 0.95 13.75 1.11
C ASN A 324 -0.34 13.36 1.84
N SER A 325 -1.45 13.24 1.09
CA SER A 325 -2.80 12.99 1.58
C SER A 325 -3.45 11.77 0.94
N SER A 326 -2.65 10.76 0.61
CA SER A 326 -3.15 9.44 0.18
C SER A 326 -4.10 8.81 1.22
N LEU A 327 -3.88 9.04 2.51
CA LEU A 327 -4.78 8.58 3.58
C LEU A 327 -6.13 9.30 3.55
N ALA A 328 -6.18 10.62 3.35
CA ALA A 328 -7.46 11.32 3.25
C ALA A 328 -8.22 10.89 1.99
N SER A 329 -7.51 10.70 0.88
CA SER A 329 -8.06 10.10 -0.35
C SER A 329 -8.63 8.70 -0.09
N GLN A 330 -7.94 7.85 0.67
CA GLN A 330 -8.42 6.52 1.06
C GLN A 330 -9.68 6.61 1.92
N ALA A 331 -9.65 7.41 2.98
CA ALA A 331 -10.69 7.46 4.01
C ALA A 331 -12.09 7.81 3.49
N VAL A 332 -12.19 8.55 2.38
CA VAL A 332 -13.48 8.97 1.79
C VAL A 332 -14.08 7.94 0.82
N GLY A 333 -13.43 6.80 0.58
CA GLY A 333 -14.00 5.72 -0.23
C GLY A 333 -14.95 4.81 0.56
N PRO A 334 -14.45 4.11 1.60
CA PRO A 334 -15.18 3.05 2.30
C PRO A 334 -16.57 3.45 2.84
N PRO A 335 -16.77 4.64 3.44
CA PRO A 335 -18.08 5.04 3.97
C PRO A 335 -19.23 5.11 2.96
N LEU A 336 -18.91 5.02 1.65
CA LEU A 336 -19.87 5.03 0.53
C LEU A 336 -19.93 3.71 -0.23
N SER A 337 -19.07 2.75 0.11
CA SER A 337 -18.92 1.50 -0.63
C SER A 337 -19.98 0.48 -0.22
N SER A 338 -20.69 -0.07 -1.22
CA SER A 338 -21.77 -1.06 -1.03
C SER A 338 -21.30 -2.48 -0.71
N PHE A 339 -19.98 -2.66 -0.63
CA PHE A 339 -19.36 -3.86 -0.11
C PHE A 339 -18.69 -3.63 1.25
N GLU A 340 -18.30 -2.40 1.59
CA GLU A 340 -17.57 -2.10 2.84
C GLU A 340 -18.53 -1.66 3.94
N VAL A 341 -18.97 -0.40 3.93
CA VAL A 341 -19.56 0.26 5.10
C VAL A 341 -21.00 0.70 4.84
N SER A 342 -21.48 0.71 3.59
CA SER A 342 -22.66 1.46 3.20
C SER A 342 -23.72 0.67 2.44
N ALA A 343 -24.99 1.03 2.58
CA ALA A 343 -26.00 0.67 1.59
C ALA A 343 -25.71 1.36 0.24
N ASP A 344 -26.13 0.72 -0.86
CA ASP A 344 -25.92 1.23 -2.22
C ASP A 344 -26.63 2.58 -2.43
N GLY A 345 -25.91 3.56 -2.99
CA GLY A 345 -26.41 4.89 -3.29
C GLY A 345 -26.23 5.96 -2.21
N ARG A 346 -25.59 5.64 -1.08
CA ARG A 346 -25.26 6.62 -0.03
C ARG A 346 -24.07 7.51 -0.43
N THR A 347 -24.04 8.74 0.06
CA THR A 347 -22.97 9.73 -0.19
C THR A 347 -22.69 10.58 1.05
N PHE A 348 -21.56 11.32 1.07
CA PHE A 348 -21.24 12.29 2.13
C PHE A 348 -22.26 13.46 2.16
N GLN A 349 -22.55 14.01 0.98
CA GLN A 349 -23.50 15.10 0.74
C GLN A 349 -24.43 14.77 -0.42
N GLU A 350 -25.39 15.66 -0.70
CA GLU A 350 -26.02 15.66 -2.01
C GLU A 350 -25.08 15.99 -3.16
N ILE A 351 -24.87 15.00 -4.01
CA ILE A 351 -24.23 15.20 -5.31
C ILE A 351 -25.15 14.58 -6.34
N GLY A 352 -25.96 15.40 -7.04
CA GLY A 352 -26.72 14.93 -8.21
C GLY A 352 -25.78 14.19 -9.14
N ASP A 353 -26.21 13.05 -9.69
CA ASP A 353 -25.40 12.10 -10.46
C ASP A 353 -24.37 12.81 -11.32
N LYS A 354 -23.11 12.85 -10.88
CA LYS A 354 -22.04 13.43 -11.70
C LYS A 354 -21.13 12.40 -12.34
N PHE A 355 -21.27 11.11 -12.00
CA PHE A 355 -20.52 10.06 -12.67
C PHE A 355 -21.37 8.77 -12.78
N GLY A 356 -22.06 8.60 -13.92
CA GLY A 356 -22.62 7.32 -14.36
C GLY A 356 -24.12 7.31 -14.74
N ARG A 357 -24.39 7.13 -16.05
CA ARG A 357 -25.65 6.65 -16.66
C ARG A 357 -26.93 7.47 -16.45
N THR A 358 -27.41 8.09 -17.54
CA THR A 358 -28.84 8.35 -17.75
C THR A 358 -29.51 7.10 -18.33
N ASN A 359 -30.44 6.49 -17.61
CA ASN A 359 -31.58 5.84 -18.26
C ASN A 359 -32.71 6.89 -18.31
N PRO A 360 -33.04 7.45 -19.49
CA PRO A 360 -34.06 8.50 -19.61
C PRO A 360 -35.46 8.08 -19.14
N SER A 361 -35.72 6.77 -19.01
CA SER A 361 -37.05 6.23 -18.68
C SER A 361 -37.34 6.11 -17.17
N LYS A 362 -36.45 6.61 -16.28
CA LYS A 362 -36.67 6.64 -14.82
C LYS A 362 -36.17 7.96 -14.20
N GLY A 363 -37.01 8.97 -14.03
CA GLY A 363 -36.77 10.03 -13.02
C GLY A 363 -37.14 9.51 -11.62
N LYS A 364 -36.65 9.95 -10.45
CA LYS A 364 -35.50 10.73 -9.95
C LYS A 364 -34.91 9.86 -8.80
N LYS A 365 -33.59 9.76 -8.60
CA LYS A 365 -33.02 9.14 -7.37
C LYS A 365 -32.63 10.23 -6.36
N LEU A 366 -33.11 10.17 -5.12
CA LEU A 366 -32.45 10.75 -3.92
C LEU A 366 -32.88 10.00 -2.65
N PRO A 367 -31.90 9.50 -1.88
CA PRO A 367 -31.60 10.09 -0.56
C PRO A 367 -30.07 10.03 -0.24
N ARG A 368 -29.51 10.98 0.55
CA ARG A 368 -28.05 11.19 0.71
C ARG A 368 -27.65 11.98 1.96
N LYS A 369 -27.06 11.39 3.01
CA LYS A 369 -27.14 12.06 4.34
C LYS A 369 -26.12 11.64 5.41
N LEU A 370 -24.92 11.16 5.11
CA LEU A 370 -23.99 10.71 6.17
C LEU A 370 -23.73 11.81 7.23
N ALA A 371 -23.50 13.06 6.82
CA ALA A 371 -23.37 14.18 7.76
C ALA A 371 -24.66 14.40 8.59
N LYS A 372 -25.83 14.39 7.93
CA LYS A 372 -27.15 14.54 8.55
C LYS A 372 -27.48 13.41 9.53
N LYS A 373 -26.92 12.21 9.34
CA LYS A 373 -27.00 11.12 10.31
C LYS A 373 -26.13 11.35 11.52
N LEU A 374 -24.85 11.67 11.32
CA LEU A 374 -23.90 11.69 12.42
C LEU A 374 -24.10 12.89 13.35
N PHE A 375 -24.50 14.05 12.85
CA PHE A 375 -24.64 15.27 13.66
C PHE A 375 -25.61 15.16 14.85
N PRO A 376 -26.80 14.53 14.73
CA PRO A 376 -27.67 14.30 15.88
C PRO A 376 -27.18 13.18 16.81
N LEU A 377 -26.16 12.39 16.42
CA LEU A 377 -25.65 11.27 17.21
C LEU A 377 -24.53 11.70 18.14
N ARG A 378 -24.41 10.97 19.25
CA ARG A 378 -23.25 11.07 20.13
C ARG A 378 -22.07 10.34 19.49
N PRO A 379 -20.88 10.97 19.39
CA PRO A 379 -19.68 10.27 18.93
C PRO A 379 -19.39 9.01 19.77
N LEU A 380 -19.12 7.90 19.08
CA LEU A 380 -18.88 6.56 19.65
C LEU A 380 -20.04 6.05 20.53
N GLY A 381 -21.27 6.49 20.26
CA GLY A 381 -22.45 6.23 21.09
C GLY A 381 -22.81 4.76 21.30
N LYS A 382 -22.24 3.84 20.50
CA LYS A 382 -22.41 2.38 20.61
C LYS A 382 -21.21 1.66 21.25
N GLN A 383 -20.15 2.37 21.59
CA GLN A 383 -18.86 1.78 21.98
C GLN A 383 -18.34 2.37 23.29
N LEU A 384 -17.75 1.53 24.13
CA LEU A 384 -16.98 1.99 25.28
C LEU A 384 -15.65 2.61 24.83
N VAL A 385 -15.20 3.63 25.55
CA VAL A 385 -13.87 4.23 25.38
C VAL A 385 -13.14 4.09 26.70
N HIS A 386 -11.95 3.48 26.70
CA HIS A 386 -11.19 3.27 27.91
C HIS A 386 -10.80 4.63 28.54
N PRO A 387 -10.89 4.84 29.88
CA PRO A 387 -10.54 6.14 30.49
C PRO A 387 -9.09 6.55 30.26
N GLN A 388 -8.20 5.58 30.07
CA GLN A 388 -6.79 5.78 29.74
C GLN A 388 -6.49 5.61 28.24
N ASP A 389 -7.48 5.65 27.35
CA ASP A 389 -7.24 5.82 25.90
C ASP A 389 -6.37 7.06 25.67
N SER A 390 -5.34 6.92 24.84
CA SER A 390 -4.29 7.93 24.66
C SER A 390 -4.76 9.22 23.99
N VAL A 391 -5.88 9.18 23.27
CA VAL A 391 -6.43 10.29 22.49
C VAL A 391 -7.78 10.73 23.04
N LEU A 392 -8.67 9.77 23.33
CA LEU A 392 -10.07 9.99 23.69
C LEU A 392 -10.36 9.82 25.18
N GLY A 393 -9.38 9.36 25.99
CA GLY A 393 -9.61 9.02 27.39
C GLY A 393 -10.18 10.17 28.22
N ALA A 394 -9.70 11.40 27.99
CA ALA A 394 -10.20 12.60 28.67
C ALA A 394 -11.66 12.95 28.34
N ASP A 395 -12.16 12.49 27.18
CA ASP A 395 -13.53 12.70 26.73
C ASP A 395 -14.42 11.46 26.96
N SER A 396 -13.90 10.39 27.58
CA SER A 396 -14.62 9.14 27.79
C SER A 396 -15.82 9.29 28.75
N ARG A 397 -16.91 8.56 28.47
CA ARG A 397 -18.06 8.40 29.38
C ARG A 397 -18.02 7.12 30.21
N TRP A 398 -16.89 6.42 30.24
CA TRP A 398 -16.73 5.15 30.94
C TRP A 398 -17.40 5.15 32.33
N PRO A 399 -18.15 4.10 32.71
CA PRO A 399 -18.38 2.84 31.98
C PRO A 399 -19.57 2.91 30.98
N ARG A 400 -20.01 4.10 30.56
CA ARG A 400 -21.07 4.27 29.55
C ARG A 400 -20.47 4.48 28.15
N PRO A 401 -21.15 4.05 27.07
CA PRO A 401 -20.70 4.28 25.70
C PRO A 401 -20.57 5.77 25.31
N GLY A 402 -19.69 6.05 24.36
CA GLY A 402 -19.54 7.36 23.72
C GLY A 402 -18.74 8.42 24.49
N LEU A 403 -18.65 9.60 23.90
CA LEU A 403 -17.89 10.74 24.44
C LEU A 403 -18.76 11.74 25.22
N LYS A 404 -18.19 12.33 26.28
CA LYS A 404 -18.83 13.27 27.22
C LYS A 404 -18.86 14.67 26.63
N ASP A 405 -20.03 15.31 26.65
CA ASP A 405 -20.21 16.72 26.23
C ASP A 405 -19.60 17.05 24.85
N ARG A 406 -19.57 16.05 23.95
CA ARG A 406 -19.13 16.16 22.56
C ARG A 406 -20.28 15.84 21.61
N THR A 407 -20.31 16.59 20.53
CA THR A 407 -21.08 16.34 19.31
C THR A 407 -20.13 16.47 18.12
N TYR A 408 -20.46 15.84 16.99
CA TYR A 408 -19.59 15.89 15.82
C TYR A 408 -19.40 17.31 15.28
N ASP A 409 -20.44 18.14 15.29
CA ASP A 409 -20.33 19.55 14.90
C ASP A 409 -19.38 20.33 15.81
N ARG A 410 -19.40 20.08 17.12
CA ARG A 410 -18.47 20.73 18.05
C ARG A 410 -17.03 20.27 17.82
N MET A 411 -16.81 18.97 17.62
CA MET A 411 -15.48 18.43 17.33
C MET A 411 -14.92 19.00 16.01
N ILE A 412 -15.77 19.22 14.99
CA ILE A 412 -15.38 19.90 13.75
C ILE A 412 -15.00 21.36 14.01
N GLN A 413 -15.77 22.09 14.82
CA GLN A 413 -15.46 23.49 15.17
C GLN A 413 -14.17 23.65 15.98
N ASP A 414 -13.86 22.66 16.82
CA ASP A 414 -12.61 22.63 17.58
C ASP A 414 -11.42 22.38 16.63
N ALA A 415 -11.56 21.45 15.68
CA ALA A 415 -10.52 21.04 14.74
C ALA A 415 -10.26 21.98 13.55
N PHE A 416 -11.30 22.57 12.95
CA PHE A 416 -11.22 23.27 11.66
C PHE A 416 -11.41 24.78 11.77
N LYS A 417 -10.78 25.52 10.85
CA LYS A 417 -10.98 26.96 10.72
C LYS A 417 -12.42 27.31 10.27
N PRO A 418 -13.02 28.42 10.77
CA PRO A 418 -14.43 28.75 10.53
C PRO A 418 -14.84 28.89 9.06
N GLU A 419 -13.94 29.31 8.17
CA GLU A 419 -14.22 29.45 6.73
C GLU A 419 -14.67 28.14 6.06
N TRP A 420 -14.44 26.99 6.69
CA TRP A 420 -14.81 25.69 6.15
C TRP A 420 -16.15 25.16 6.68
N TRP A 421 -16.72 25.73 7.75
CA TRP A 421 -17.95 25.20 8.37
C TRP A 421 -18.98 26.27 8.79
N LYS A 422 -18.59 27.55 8.91
CA LYS A 422 -19.45 28.64 9.38
C LYS A 422 -20.03 29.47 8.24
N SER A 423 -21.35 29.48 8.11
CA SER A 423 -22.07 30.28 7.11
C SER A 423 -23.49 30.59 7.54
N ASN A 424 -23.98 31.77 7.17
CA ASN A 424 -25.39 32.17 7.24
C ASN A 424 -26.17 31.76 5.97
N LYS A 425 -25.46 31.37 4.91
CA LYS A 425 -26.02 30.78 3.68
C LYS A 425 -25.95 29.26 3.71
N LEU A 426 -26.86 28.64 2.99
CA LEU A 426 -26.89 27.20 2.74
C LEU A 426 -26.45 26.91 1.31
N ILE A 427 -26.05 25.65 1.09
CA ILE A 427 -25.85 25.08 -0.22
C ILE A 427 -27.11 24.26 -0.54
N GLN A 428 -27.84 24.67 -1.57
CA GLN A 428 -28.96 23.89 -2.10
C GLN A 428 -28.48 23.12 -3.33
N VAL A 429 -28.77 21.82 -3.37
CA VAL A 429 -28.49 20.97 -4.52
C VAL A 429 -29.80 20.54 -5.13
N ASP A 430 -29.98 20.78 -6.43
CA ASP A 430 -31.19 20.34 -7.10
C ASP A 430 -31.08 18.89 -7.60
N SER A 431 -32.17 18.37 -8.16
CA SER A 431 -32.20 17.01 -8.70
C SER A 431 -31.28 16.76 -9.89
N GLN A 432 -30.76 17.81 -10.53
CA GLN A 432 -29.77 17.72 -11.60
C GLN A 432 -28.34 17.86 -11.07
N GLY A 433 -28.16 18.01 -9.76
CA GLY A 433 -26.85 18.24 -9.13
C GLY A 433 -26.33 19.65 -9.28
N ARG A 434 -27.16 20.61 -9.73
CA ARG A 434 -26.77 22.02 -9.73
C ARG A 434 -26.75 22.53 -8.31
N ARG A 435 -25.70 23.29 -7.99
CA ARG A 435 -25.42 23.75 -6.63
C ARG A 435 -25.57 25.26 -6.59
N THR A 436 -26.37 25.75 -5.65
CA THR A 436 -26.64 27.19 -5.49
C THR A 436 -26.52 27.60 -4.03
N PHE A 437 -26.22 28.88 -3.80
CA PHE A 437 -26.19 29.44 -2.45
C PHE A 437 -27.51 30.14 -2.14
N VAL A 438 -28.22 29.65 -1.13
CA VAL A 438 -29.52 30.19 -0.71
C VAL A 438 -29.44 30.78 0.69
N LYS A 439 -30.35 31.71 1.01
CA LYS A 439 -30.49 32.19 2.39
C LYS A 439 -31.05 31.06 3.26
N ARG A 440 -30.65 31.04 4.53
CA ARG A 440 -31.25 30.11 5.50
C ARG A 440 -32.75 30.43 5.64
N PRO A 441 -33.64 29.46 5.41
CA PRO A 441 -35.07 29.68 5.57
C PRO A 441 -35.46 29.67 7.05
N ASP A 442 -36.59 30.29 7.38
CA ASP A 442 -37.22 30.21 8.71
C ASP A 442 -38.12 28.95 8.79
N ARG A 443 -37.52 27.80 8.49
CA ARG A 443 -38.12 26.46 8.61
C ARG A 443 -37.01 25.42 8.78
N SER A 444 -37.41 24.19 9.12
CA SER A 444 -36.51 23.04 9.05
C SER A 444 -35.90 22.91 7.65
N LEU A 445 -34.63 22.51 7.59
CA LEU A 445 -33.92 22.34 6.34
C LEU A 445 -34.48 21.14 5.59
N GLU A 446 -34.70 21.32 4.29
CA GLU A 446 -35.00 20.20 3.42
C GLU A 446 -33.80 19.27 3.31
N THR A 447 -34.05 18.05 2.84
CA THR A 447 -32.98 17.08 2.57
C THR A 447 -31.92 17.68 1.65
N ASN A 448 -32.38 18.52 0.71
CA ASN A 448 -31.57 19.15 -0.31
C ASN A 448 -30.89 20.47 0.03
N GLU A 449 -30.93 20.83 1.30
CA GLU A 449 -30.31 22.02 1.84
C GLU A 449 -29.26 21.63 2.88
N TYR A 450 -28.04 22.11 2.66
CA TYR A 450 -26.87 21.79 3.45
C TYR A 450 -26.37 23.07 4.11
N THR A 451 -26.14 23.00 5.41
CA THR A 451 -25.18 23.87 6.07
C THR A 451 -23.81 23.69 5.43
N LEU A 452 -22.95 24.70 5.56
CA LEU A 452 -21.58 24.60 5.07
C LEU A 452 -20.83 23.39 5.65
N MET A 453 -21.09 23.09 6.93
CA MET A 453 -20.47 21.95 7.61
C MET A 453 -20.94 20.60 7.04
N GLU A 454 -22.24 20.41 6.80
CA GLU A 454 -22.73 19.19 6.16
C GLU A 454 -22.18 19.07 4.73
N TYR A 455 -22.11 20.19 3.98
CA TYR A 455 -21.61 20.16 2.60
C TYR A 455 -20.12 19.81 2.51
N ASN A 456 -19.30 20.20 3.49
CA ASN A 456 -17.87 19.87 3.50
C ASN A 456 -17.55 18.59 4.27
N PHE A 457 -18.53 17.74 4.59
CA PHE A 457 -18.29 16.62 5.50
C PHE A 457 -17.20 15.63 5.03
N SER A 458 -17.09 15.37 3.72
CA SER A 458 -15.99 14.57 3.14
C SER A 458 -14.60 15.14 3.43
N LEU A 459 -14.45 16.47 3.43
CA LEU A 459 -13.20 17.15 3.76
C LEU A 459 -12.82 16.90 5.23
N PHE A 460 -13.79 17.05 6.14
CA PHE A 460 -13.55 16.84 7.57
C PHE A 460 -13.23 15.37 7.85
N PHE A 461 -14.00 14.45 7.28
CA PHE A 461 -13.79 13.03 7.45
C PHE A 461 -12.41 12.61 6.94
N GLY A 462 -12.09 12.95 5.68
CA GLY A 462 -10.81 12.57 5.07
C GLY A 462 -9.60 13.09 5.83
N LEU A 463 -9.55 14.40 6.12
CA LEU A 463 -8.39 14.99 6.80
C LEU A 463 -8.23 14.52 8.24
N THR A 464 -9.33 14.33 8.98
CA THR A 464 -9.20 13.91 10.38
C THR A 464 -8.81 12.45 10.51
N VAL A 465 -9.38 11.56 9.69
CA VAL A 465 -8.97 10.16 9.61
C VAL A 465 -7.51 10.06 9.20
N GLN A 466 -7.06 10.82 8.18
CA GLN A 466 -5.64 10.90 7.83
C GLN A 466 -4.77 11.28 9.03
N LEU A 467 -5.15 12.32 9.77
CA LEU A 467 -4.36 12.78 10.91
C LEU A 467 -4.30 11.74 12.04
N TYR A 468 -5.36 10.97 12.25
CA TYR A 468 -5.35 9.84 13.17
C TYR A 468 -4.46 8.70 12.66
N GLU A 469 -4.65 8.23 11.43
CA GLU A 469 -3.83 7.16 10.83
C GLU A 469 -2.34 7.54 10.76
N SER A 470 -2.03 8.84 10.62
CA SER A 470 -0.65 9.37 10.68
C SER A 470 0.01 9.23 12.06
N THR A 471 -0.75 8.92 13.10
CA THR A 471 -0.21 8.59 14.44
C THR A 471 0.16 7.12 14.58
N LEU A 472 -0.34 6.24 13.71
CA LEU A 472 -0.19 4.78 13.80
C LEU A 472 1.17 4.34 13.25
N ILE A 473 2.25 4.77 13.91
CA ILE A 473 3.63 4.56 13.48
C ILE A 473 4.31 3.44 14.29
N SER A 474 4.59 2.34 13.63
CA SER A 474 5.34 1.19 14.17
C SER A 474 6.82 1.35 13.85
N ASN A 475 7.53 2.06 14.73
CA ASN A 475 8.95 2.43 14.61
C ASN A 475 9.83 1.98 15.78
N ASP A 476 9.39 1.03 16.60
CA ASP A 476 10.17 0.48 17.73
C ASP A 476 10.26 -1.05 17.70
N THR A 477 10.48 -1.59 16.50
CA THR A 477 10.70 -3.02 16.28
C THR A 477 12.09 -3.45 16.79
N PRO A 478 12.34 -4.75 17.02
CA PRO A 478 13.69 -5.28 17.20
C PRO A 478 14.70 -4.79 16.15
N TYR A 479 14.28 -4.67 14.88
CA TYR A 479 15.09 -4.10 13.81
C TYR A 479 15.45 -2.63 14.02
N ASP A 480 14.49 -1.78 14.41
CA ASP A 480 14.76 -0.35 14.68
C ASP A 480 15.77 -0.19 15.82
N ARG A 481 15.55 -0.92 16.92
CA ARG A 481 16.45 -0.90 18.09
C ARG A 481 17.87 -1.36 17.72
N PHE A 482 17.98 -2.35 16.82
CA PHE A 482 19.26 -2.82 16.30
C PHE A 482 19.99 -1.74 15.50
N LEU A 483 19.28 -1.04 14.60
CA LEU A 483 19.84 0.10 13.84
C LEU A 483 20.23 1.29 14.75
N GLU A 484 19.57 1.43 15.90
CA GLU A 484 19.87 2.43 16.92
C GLU A 484 21.01 2.03 17.86
N GLY A 485 21.72 0.94 17.56
CA GLY A 485 22.93 0.51 18.27
C GLY A 485 22.71 -0.57 19.33
N LYS A 486 21.46 -1.01 19.58
CA LYS A 486 21.19 -2.17 20.45
C LYS A 486 21.40 -3.47 19.68
N THR A 487 22.66 -3.84 19.47
CA THR A 487 23.06 -4.99 18.63
C THR A 487 22.48 -6.34 19.07
N THR A 488 22.06 -6.47 20.33
CA THR A 488 21.40 -7.67 20.87
C THR A 488 19.89 -7.72 20.64
N ALA A 489 19.29 -6.68 20.03
CA ALA A 489 17.86 -6.65 19.73
C ALA A 489 17.48 -7.68 18.64
N LEU A 490 18.41 -8.04 17.75
CA LEU A 490 18.23 -9.14 16.80
C LEU A 490 19.03 -10.36 17.22
N THR A 491 18.40 -11.53 17.19
CA THR A 491 19.10 -12.81 17.34
C THR A 491 20.04 -13.08 16.16
N GLN A 492 20.99 -13.99 16.31
CA GLN A 492 21.89 -14.36 15.22
C GLN A 492 21.14 -14.85 13.97
N GLN A 493 20.08 -15.64 14.16
CA GLN A 493 19.23 -16.13 13.06
C GLN A 493 18.52 -14.97 12.35
N GLN A 494 18.04 -13.97 13.08
CA GLN A 494 17.41 -12.77 12.50
C GLN A 494 18.41 -11.91 11.73
N GLN A 495 19.65 -11.80 12.21
CA GLN A 495 20.71 -11.08 11.50
C GLN A 495 21.11 -11.78 10.19
N LEU A 496 21.18 -13.12 10.19
CA LEU A 496 21.37 -13.91 8.96
C LEU A 496 20.19 -13.71 7.99
N GLY A 497 18.96 -13.71 8.50
CA GLY A 497 17.76 -13.40 7.72
C GLY A 497 17.79 -12.00 7.11
N LYS A 498 18.25 -10.98 7.85
CA LYS A 498 18.45 -9.62 7.34
C LYS A 498 19.45 -9.61 6.18
N GLN A 499 20.59 -10.31 6.31
CA GLN A 499 21.60 -10.41 5.25
C GLN A 499 21.05 -11.08 3.99
N LEU A 500 20.23 -12.13 4.14
CA LEU A 500 19.54 -12.75 3.01
C LEU A 500 18.55 -11.78 2.35
N PHE A 501 17.73 -11.10 3.15
CA PHE A 501 16.72 -10.15 2.70
C PHE A 501 17.32 -8.99 1.88
N GLU A 502 18.48 -8.48 2.33
CA GLU A 502 19.20 -7.38 1.68
C GLU A 502 20.12 -7.84 0.54
N GLY A 503 20.43 -9.13 0.46
CA GLY A 503 21.36 -9.72 -0.49
C GLY A 503 20.69 -10.80 -1.36
N LYS A 504 21.00 -12.07 -1.06
CA LYS A 504 20.65 -13.23 -1.90
C LYS A 504 19.17 -13.30 -2.29
N ALA A 505 18.26 -12.97 -1.37
CA ALA A 505 16.82 -13.09 -1.59
C ALA A 505 16.21 -11.88 -2.32
N LEU A 506 16.98 -10.79 -2.53
CA LEU A 506 16.60 -9.59 -3.29
C LEU A 506 15.35 -8.84 -2.77
N CYS A 507 14.83 -9.19 -1.58
CA CYS A 507 13.57 -8.65 -1.05
C CYS A 507 13.61 -7.12 -0.90
N ILE A 508 14.77 -6.58 -0.50
CA ILE A 508 15.00 -5.14 -0.31
C ILE A 508 14.77 -4.31 -1.57
N GLY A 509 14.83 -4.91 -2.77
CA GLY A 509 14.63 -4.20 -4.04
C GLY A 509 13.20 -3.67 -4.23
N CYS A 510 12.21 -4.35 -3.63
CA CYS A 510 10.80 -3.94 -3.63
C CYS A 510 10.32 -3.45 -2.26
N HIS A 511 10.95 -3.93 -1.18
CA HIS A 511 10.63 -3.58 0.20
C HIS A 511 11.71 -2.69 0.81
N THR A 512 11.91 -1.51 0.22
CA THR A 512 13.02 -0.61 0.57
C THR A 512 12.91 -0.10 2.00
N ALA A 513 14.00 -0.22 2.76
CA ALA A 513 14.14 0.36 4.09
C ALA A 513 14.21 1.89 4.04
N PRO A 514 13.84 2.59 5.12
CA PRO A 514 13.35 2.08 6.43
C PRO A 514 11.85 1.77 6.53
N GLU A 515 11.05 2.17 5.55
CA GLU A 515 9.59 1.95 5.53
C GLU A 515 9.20 0.51 5.11
N PHE A 516 10.14 -0.26 4.56
CA PHE A 516 9.96 -1.60 3.98
C PHE A 516 8.94 -1.66 2.84
N THR A 517 8.89 -0.60 2.03
CA THR A 517 8.10 -0.54 0.79
C THR A 517 8.69 0.45 -0.20
N ALA A 518 8.79 0.07 -1.47
CA ALA A 518 9.12 0.99 -2.56
C ALA A 518 7.96 1.92 -2.95
N ALA A 519 6.76 1.72 -2.40
CA ALA A 519 5.60 2.59 -2.63
C ALA A 519 5.57 3.81 -1.70
N SER A 520 6.65 4.06 -0.93
CA SER A 520 6.70 5.17 0.01
C SER A 520 6.81 6.53 -0.67
N VAL A 521 6.34 7.58 -0.01
CA VAL A 521 6.49 8.98 -0.43
C VAL A 521 7.98 9.32 -0.61
N SER A 522 8.85 8.89 0.31
CA SER A 522 10.29 9.11 0.24
C SER A 522 10.90 8.47 -1.01
N ASN A 523 10.55 7.21 -1.30
CA ASN A 523 11.08 6.49 -2.45
C ASN A 523 10.54 7.05 -3.77
N VAL A 524 9.24 7.37 -3.86
CA VAL A 524 8.64 7.95 -5.06
C VAL A 524 9.19 9.36 -5.33
N THR A 525 9.39 10.18 -4.30
CA THR A 525 9.99 11.51 -4.44
C THR A 525 11.43 11.41 -4.94
N LYS A 526 12.20 10.44 -4.43
CA LYS A 526 13.60 10.24 -4.81
C LYS A 526 13.77 9.68 -6.23
N ASN A 527 12.96 8.67 -6.58
CA ASN A 527 13.17 7.85 -7.79
C ASN A 527 12.17 8.14 -8.91
N GLY A 528 11.22 9.06 -8.68
CA GLY A 528 10.13 9.36 -9.60
C GLY A 528 8.96 8.37 -9.49
N ARG A 529 7.84 8.77 -10.10
CA ARG A 529 6.57 8.01 -10.09
C ARG A 529 6.53 6.85 -11.08
N ILE A 530 7.36 6.91 -12.12
CA ILE A 530 7.54 5.86 -13.12
C ILE A 530 9.02 5.52 -13.16
N LYS A 531 9.35 4.23 -13.23
CA LYS A 531 10.73 3.75 -13.38
C LYS A 531 10.81 2.63 -14.42
N ARG A 532 12.03 2.18 -14.69
CA ARG A 532 12.31 0.97 -15.47
C ARG A 532 12.40 -0.21 -14.52
N ALA A 533 11.70 -1.30 -14.83
CA ALA A 533 11.80 -2.54 -14.07
C ALA A 533 13.28 -2.97 -13.97
N PRO A 534 13.72 -3.49 -12.80
CA PRO A 534 15.13 -3.84 -12.59
C PRO A 534 15.56 -5.08 -13.38
N PHE A 535 14.62 -5.89 -13.86
CA PHE A 535 14.88 -7.10 -14.62
C PHE A 535 14.56 -6.90 -16.11
N PRO A 536 15.27 -7.59 -17.03
CA PRO A 536 14.93 -7.61 -18.45
C PRO A 536 13.46 -8.00 -18.67
N PRO A 537 12.75 -7.37 -19.63
CA PRO A 537 13.26 -6.44 -20.64
C PRO A 537 13.31 -4.97 -20.18
N ASN A 538 13.31 -4.69 -18.87
CA ASN A 538 13.32 -3.34 -18.29
C ASN A 538 12.12 -2.50 -18.73
N SER A 539 10.95 -3.13 -18.77
CA SER A 539 9.68 -2.46 -19.09
C SER A 539 9.40 -1.30 -18.12
N PRO A 540 8.75 -0.21 -18.58
CA PRO A 540 8.29 0.85 -17.69
C PRO A 540 7.25 0.32 -16.70
N GLU A 541 7.32 0.78 -15.47
CA GLU A 541 6.40 0.43 -14.38
C GLU A 541 6.16 1.63 -13.47
N ASP A 542 5.00 1.66 -12.81
CA ASP A 542 4.72 2.63 -11.74
C ASP A 542 5.59 2.27 -10.52
N ASN A 543 6.33 3.25 -9.98
CA ASN A 543 7.24 3.00 -8.87
C ASN A 543 6.47 2.53 -7.62
N GLY A 544 6.86 1.37 -7.09
CA GLY A 544 6.23 0.74 -5.92
C GLY A 544 5.08 -0.19 -6.25
N PHE A 545 4.80 -0.43 -7.54
CA PHE A 545 3.78 -1.38 -7.99
C PHE A 545 4.43 -2.51 -8.78
N PHE A 546 4.15 -3.75 -8.41
CA PHE A 546 4.82 -4.90 -8.99
C PHE A 546 3.82 -6.01 -9.32
N ARG A 547 4.06 -6.67 -10.45
CA ARG A 547 3.43 -7.95 -10.79
C ARG A 547 4.37 -9.07 -10.36
N ILE A 548 4.00 -9.78 -9.29
CA ILE A 548 4.82 -10.87 -8.72
C ILE A 548 4.29 -12.27 -9.02
N GLY A 549 3.18 -12.38 -9.77
CA GLY A 549 2.62 -13.67 -10.20
C GLY A 549 1.86 -14.41 -9.10
N VAL A 550 1.08 -13.71 -8.28
CA VAL A 550 0.16 -14.34 -7.29
C VAL A 550 -1.02 -15.03 -8.00
N ARG A 551 -1.55 -14.40 -9.06
CA ARG A 551 -2.64 -14.88 -9.92
C ARG A 551 -2.37 -14.49 -11.38
N PRO A 552 -3.02 -15.12 -12.37
CA PRO A 552 -3.11 -14.57 -13.72
C PRO A 552 -3.65 -13.13 -13.70
N ASN A 553 -3.13 -12.25 -14.57
CA ASN A 553 -3.53 -10.84 -14.57
C ASN A 553 -5.01 -10.63 -14.96
N THR A 554 -5.64 -11.63 -15.59
CA THR A 554 -7.06 -11.62 -15.93
C THR A 554 -7.96 -11.87 -14.73
N ASP A 555 -7.45 -12.41 -13.61
CA ASP A 555 -8.25 -12.61 -12.39
C ASP A 555 -8.44 -11.29 -11.64
N ASP A 556 -7.44 -10.41 -11.70
CA ASP A 556 -7.50 -9.04 -11.19
C ASP A 556 -6.45 -8.18 -11.90
N LEU A 557 -6.92 -7.17 -12.66
CA LEU A 557 -6.03 -6.26 -13.37
C LEU A 557 -5.17 -5.40 -12.43
N GLY A 558 -5.58 -5.21 -11.16
CA GLY A 558 -4.90 -4.35 -10.22
C GLY A 558 -4.76 -2.93 -10.77
N LEU A 559 -3.52 -2.43 -10.81
CA LEU A 559 -3.15 -1.15 -11.41
C LEU A 559 -3.46 -1.04 -12.91
N GLY A 560 -3.65 -2.17 -13.60
CA GLY A 560 -4.03 -2.24 -15.01
C GLY A 560 -5.44 -1.74 -15.29
N GLY A 561 -6.30 -1.63 -14.27
CA GLY A 561 -7.67 -1.15 -14.41
C GLY A 561 -7.79 0.35 -14.72
N ASN A 562 -9.03 0.83 -14.76
CA ASN A 562 -9.37 2.24 -15.05
C ASN A 562 -10.02 2.92 -13.84
N ASP A 563 -9.96 4.25 -13.79
CA ASP A 563 -10.55 5.04 -12.70
C ASP A 563 -12.08 5.02 -12.65
N GLY A 564 -12.75 4.56 -13.71
CA GLY A 564 -14.21 4.44 -13.78
C GLY A 564 -14.95 5.77 -13.75
N LEU A 565 -14.25 6.92 -13.81
CA LEU A 565 -14.86 8.24 -13.61
C LEU A 565 -15.87 8.60 -14.70
N PHE A 566 -15.77 8.08 -15.94
CA PHE A 566 -16.67 8.47 -17.04
C PHE A 566 -17.65 7.36 -17.49
N GLY A 567 -17.69 6.21 -16.80
CA GLY A 567 -18.64 5.11 -17.04
C GLY A 567 -18.39 4.30 -18.33
N ASN A 568 -19.10 3.17 -18.51
CA ASN A 568 -19.11 2.32 -19.73
C ASN A 568 -17.72 1.96 -20.30
N GLY A 569 -16.74 1.63 -19.46
CA GLY A 569 -15.37 1.34 -19.89
C GLY A 569 -14.56 2.58 -20.34
N GLN A 570 -15.17 3.76 -20.34
CA GLN A 570 -14.53 5.05 -20.57
C GLN A 570 -13.97 5.54 -19.24
N GLY A 571 -12.74 5.15 -18.93
CA GLY A 571 -11.98 5.66 -17.79
C GLY A 571 -10.55 5.88 -18.23
N ASN A 572 -9.78 6.65 -17.45
CA ASN A 572 -8.35 6.73 -17.70
C ASN A 572 -7.65 5.58 -16.96
N PRO A 573 -6.60 4.96 -17.55
CA PRO A 573 -5.80 3.94 -16.88
C PRO A 573 -5.36 4.38 -15.50
N LEU A 574 -5.40 3.51 -14.50
CA LEU A 574 -4.89 3.78 -13.16
C LEU A 574 -3.36 3.89 -13.16
N SER A 575 -2.68 3.03 -13.95
CA SER A 575 -1.23 3.12 -14.20
C SER A 575 -0.84 4.49 -14.75
N GLU A 576 0.09 5.13 -14.06
CA GLU A 576 0.66 6.40 -14.46
C GLU A 576 1.62 6.24 -15.62
N ALA A 577 2.32 5.10 -15.73
CA ALA A 577 3.10 4.77 -16.92
C ALA A 577 2.21 4.72 -18.18
N ARG A 578 1.02 4.11 -18.10
CA ARG A 578 0.03 4.15 -19.20
C ARG A 578 -0.48 5.57 -19.47
N LEU A 579 -0.72 6.37 -18.43
CA LEU A 579 -1.10 7.78 -18.63
C LEU A 579 -0.01 8.57 -19.36
N ALA A 580 1.27 8.31 -19.07
CA ALA A 580 2.39 8.95 -19.74
C ALA A 580 2.46 8.55 -21.22
N GLN A 581 2.24 7.27 -21.54
CA GLN A 581 2.17 6.81 -22.94
C GLN A 581 1.04 7.47 -23.73
N LEU A 582 -0.11 7.70 -23.08
CA LEU A 582 -1.27 8.35 -23.68
C LEU A 582 -1.16 9.88 -23.73
N GLY A 583 -0.08 10.48 -23.24
CA GLY A 583 0.07 11.94 -23.12
C GLY A 583 -0.91 12.59 -22.14
N LYS A 584 -1.54 11.81 -21.26
CA LYS A 584 -2.55 12.26 -20.30
C LYS A 584 -2.01 12.55 -18.90
N PHE A 585 -0.75 12.18 -18.62
CA PHE A 585 -0.13 12.33 -17.30
C PHE A 585 -0.22 13.77 -16.79
N GLN A 586 0.28 14.74 -17.56
CA GLN A 586 0.28 16.15 -17.14
C GLN A 586 -1.13 16.71 -16.96
N VAL A 587 -2.04 16.39 -17.87
CA VAL A 587 -3.42 16.89 -17.84
C VAL A 587 -4.17 16.38 -16.60
N LEU A 588 -3.93 15.13 -16.19
CA LEU A 588 -4.65 14.50 -15.08
C LEU A 588 -3.96 14.64 -13.72
N LEU A 589 -2.64 14.79 -13.70
CA LEU A 589 -1.83 14.78 -12.47
C LEU A 589 -1.12 16.11 -12.20
N GLY A 590 -1.19 17.08 -13.12
CA GLY A 590 -0.70 18.44 -12.92
C GLY A 590 0.82 18.62 -13.04
N GLU A 591 1.56 17.56 -13.39
CA GLU A 591 3.03 17.58 -13.48
C GLU A 591 3.52 16.78 -14.70
N ASN A 592 4.74 17.02 -15.17
CA ASN A 592 5.30 16.24 -16.28
C ASN A 592 5.69 14.82 -15.81
N PRO A 593 5.52 13.79 -16.66
CA PRO A 593 6.02 12.47 -16.32
C PRO A 593 7.56 12.51 -16.17
N PRO A 594 8.14 11.68 -15.28
CA PRO A 594 9.60 11.60 -15.14
C PRO A 594 10.25 11.15 -16.45
N THR A 595 11.46 11.66 -16.71
CA THR A 595 12.25 11.24 -17.87
C THR A 595 12.89 9.88 -17.59
N LEU A 596 12.52 8.87 -18.38
CA LEU A 596 13.11 7.53 -18.29
C LEU A 596 14.36 7.41 -19.17
N ASN A 597 15.28 6.53 -18.79
CA ASN A 597 16.40 6.11 -19.61
C ASN A 597 16.40 4.57 -19.79
N PRO A 598 16.17 4.04 -20.99
CA PRO A 598 15.80 4.76 -22.22
C PRO A 598 14.43 5.46 -22.09
N PRO A 599 14.15 6.51 -22.88
CA PRO A 599 12.86 7.21 -22.85
C PRO A 599 11.66 6.28 -23.09
N LEU A 600 10.52 6.62 -22.48
CA LEU A 600 9.27 5.88 -22.64
C LEU A 600 8.80 5.93 -24.09
N ARG A 601 8.57 4.76 -24.71
CA ARG A 601 8.03 4.69 -26.08
C ARG A 601 6.50 4.50 -26.05
N PRO A 602 5.76 5.06 -27.03
CA PRO A 602 4.30 4.94 -27.06
C PRO A 602 3.76 3.50 -27.16
N THR A 603 4.50 2.59 -27.79
CA THR A 603 4.08 1.19 -28.04
C THR A 603 4.79 0.18 -27.13
N GLU A 604 5.53 0.64 -26.13
CA GLU A 604 6.28 -0.23 -25.23
C GLU A 604 5.36 -0.90 -24.21
N THR A 605 5.59 -2.18 -23.91
CA THR A 605 4.82 -2.88 -22.89
C THR A 605 5.12 -2.32 -21.50
N VAL A 606 4.07 -1.80 -20.86
CA VAL A 606 4.09 -1.33 -19.46
C VAL A 606 3.67 -2.45 -18.51
N VAL A 607 4.37 -2.58 -17.38
CA VAL A 607 3.98 -3.50 -16.30
C VAL A 607 2.87 -2.84 -15.47
N ALA A 608 1.61 -3.13 -15.80
CA ALA A 608 0.44 -2.60 -15.09
C ALA A 608 -0.60 -3.68 -14.76
N ASP A 609 -0.93 -4.56 -15.71
CA ASP A 609 -1.91 -5.62 -15.46
C ASP A 609 -1.36 -6.63 -14.44
N GLY A 610 -2.15 -6.92 -13.41
CA GLY A 610 -1.76 -7.75 -12.27
C GLY A 610 -0.70 -7.11 -11.37
N ALA A 611 -0.41 -5.81 -11.54
CA ALA A 611 0.51 -5.09 -10.67
C ALA A 611 -0.21 -4.49 -9.47
N PHE A 612 0.37 -4.68 -8.29
CA PHE A 612 -0.18 -4.20 -7.03
C PHE A 612 0.87 -3.45 -6.23
N LYS A 613 0.42 -2.53 -5.39
CA LYS A 613 1.29 -1.79 -4.47
C LYS A 613 2.10 -2.76 -3.59
N ALA A 614 3.41 -2.55 -3.48
CA ALA A 614 4.22 -3.25 -2.49
C ALA A 614 3.77 -2.87 -1.07
N PRO A 615 3.27 -3.83 -0.25
CA PRO A 615 2.91 -3.53 1.14
C PRO A 615 4.18 -3.28 1.97
N GLY A 616 4.05 -2.47 3.02
CA GLY A 616 5.06 -2.41 4.08
C GLY A 616 5.13 -3.76 4.81
N LEU A 617 6.33 -4.16 5.26
CA LEU A 617 6.52 -5.44 5.97
C LEU A 617 6.59 -5.33 7.49
N ARG A 618 6.42 -4.12 8.04
CA ARG A 618 6.37 -3.92 9.49
C ARG A 618 5.10 -4.55 10.06
N ASN A 619 5.25 -5.32 11.14
CA ASN A 619 4.21 -6.13 11.77
C ASN A 619 3.62 -7.23 10.89
N VAL A 620 4.32 -7.66 9.83
CA VAL A 620 3.81 -8.70 8.90
C VAL A 620 3.48 -10.02 9.60
N GLU A 621 4.11 -10.33 10.74
CA GLU A 621 3.74 -11.47 11.58
C GLU A 621 2.27 -11.48 12.02
N LEU A 622 1.65 -10.30 12.12
CA LEU A 622 0.31 -10.10 12.67
C LEU A 622 -0.74 -9.81 11.59
N THR A 623 -0.44 -10.00 10.30
CA THR A 623 -1.35 -9.56 9.22
C THR A 623 -1.65 -10.68 8.23
N ALA A 624 -1.67 -11.93 8.70
CA ALA A 624 -2.20 -13.04 7.93
C ALA A 624 -3.73 -12.91 7.77
N PRO A 625 -4.30 -13.39 6.65
CA PRO A 625 -3.63 -14.03 5.53
C PRO A 625 -2.93 -13.04 4.58
N TYR A 626 -2.00 -13.53 3.75
CA TYR A 626 -1.08 -12.70 2.97
C TYR A 626 -1.44 -12.54 1.49
N PHE A 627 -0.83 -11.53 0.86
CA PHE A 627 -1.08 -11.02 -0.50
C PHE A 627 -2.44 -10.34 -0.68
N HIS A 628 -2.63 -9.69 -1.84
CA HIS A 628 -3.87 -8.99 -2.18
C HIS A 628 -5.07 -9.93 -2.34
N ASN A 629 -4.87 -11.24 -2.47
CA ASN A 629 -5.93 -12.25 -2.49
C ASN A 629 -6.08 -13.00 -1.16
N GLY A 630 -5.22 -12.73 -0.15
CA GLY A 630 -5.26 -13.45 1.11
C GLY A 630 -5.02 -14.95 0.96
N GLY A 631 -4.28 -15.39 -0.07
CA GLY A 631 -4.18 -16.80 -0.46
C GLY A 631 -3.13 -17.63 0.30
N GLN A 632 -2.40 -17.05 1.25
CA GLN A 632 -1.39 -17.74 2.07
C GLN A 632 -1.68 -17.49 3.56
N ALA A 633 -1.62 -18.55 4.37
CA ALA A 633 -1.87 -18.46 5.82
C ALA A 633 -0.60 -18.16 6.63
N THR A 634 0.59 -18.54 6.13
CA THR A 634 1.83 -18.43 6.91
C THR A 634 2.96 -17.72 6.15
N LEU A 635 3.92 -17.15 6.89
CA LEU A 635 5.10 -16.53 6.29
C LEU A 635 5.98 -17.56 5.57
N GLU A 636 6.01 -18.80 6.04
CA GLU A 636 6.72 -19.90 5.36
C GLU A 636 6.16 -20.13 3.95
N GLN A 637 4.83 -20.14 3.80
CA GLN A 637 4.18 -20.26 2.50
C GLN A 637 4.50 -19.05 1.58
N VAL A 638 4.58 -17.84 2.15
CA VAL A 638 5.03 -16.63 1.42
C VAL A 638 6.48 -16.76 0.96
N ILE A 639 7.38 -17.26 1.80
CA ILE A 639 8.79 -17.46 1.42
C ILE A 639 8.91 -18.56 0.36
N ASP A 640 8.14 -19.65 0.45
CA ASP A 640 8.09 -20.68 -0.58
C ASP A 640 7.65 -20.11 -1.94
N PHE A 641 6.63 -19.23 -1.94
CA PHE A 641 6.16 -18.51 -3.13
C PHE A 641 7.30 -17.73 -3.82
N TYR A 642 8.02 -16.91 -3.07
CA TYR A 642 9.14 -16.16 -3.65
C TYR A 642 10.28 -17.08 -4.07
N ASN A 643 10.54 -18.16 -3.32
CA ASN A 643 11.62 -19.09 -3.62
C ASN A 643 11.47 -19.73 -5.00
N ARG A 644 10.22 -20.07 -5.40
CA ARG A 644 9.90 -20.65 -6.71
C ARG A 644 9.69 -19.63 -7.84
N GLY A 645 9.76 -18.33 -7.56
CA GLY A 645 9.60 -17.26 -8.56
C GLY A 645 8.15 -16.79 -8.79
N GLY A 646 7.26 -17.06 -7.82
CA GLY A 646 5.82 -16.84 -7.92
C GLY A 646 5.05 -18.03 -8.53
N ASP A 647 3.73 -17.99 -8.43
CA ASP A 647 2.84 -19.07 -8.89
C ASP A 647 2.59 -19.02 -10.41
N PHE A 648 2.55 -17.81 -10.97
CA PHE A 648 2.26 -17.57 -12.39
C PHE A 648 3.40 -16.89 -13.15
N GLY A 649 4.65 -17.19 -12.75
CA GLY A 649 5.86 -16.87 -13.52
C GLY A 649 6.11 -15.38 -13.74
N ALA A 650 6.62 -14.68 -12.72
CA ALA A 650 6.95 -13.26 -12.83
C ALA A 650 8.33 -12.89 -12.25
N LEU A 651 8.90 -13.74 -11.40
CA LEU A 651 10.13 -13.47 -10.67
C LEU A 651 11.19 -14.54 -10.92
N PRO A 652 12.49 -14.21 -10.78
CA PRO A 652 13.54 -15.22 -10.78
C PRO A 652 13.42 -16.13 -9.55
N ARG A 653 13.79 -17.41 -9.71
CA ARG A 653 13.90 -18.35 -8.59
C ARG A 653 15.06 -17.95 -7.68
N LEU A 654 14.84 -18.05 -6.36
CA LEU A 654 15.84 -17.68 -5.36
C LEU A 654 16.73 -18.86 -4.93
N ASN A 655 16.24 -20.10 -5.08
CA ASN A 655 16.95 -21.34 -4.71
C ASN A 655 17.53 -21.31 -3.29
N LEU A 656 16.70 -20.90 -2.33
CA LEU A 656 17.01 -20.85 -0.91
C LEU A 656 16.94 -22.25 -0.28
N SER A 657 17.88 -22.54 0.62
CA SER A 657 17.84 -23.74 1.47
C SER A 657 16.72 -23.65 2.52
N PRO A 658 16.29 -24.77 3.11
CA PRO A 658 15.32 -24.76 4.22
C PRO A 658 15.74 -23.83 5.38
N GLU A 659 17.03 -23.81 5.72
CA GLU A 659 17.58 -22.97 6.78
C GLU A 659 17.52 -21.48 6.41
N GLU A 660 17.84 -21.13 5.17
CA GLU A 660 17.76 -19.75 4.67
C GLU A 660 16.31 -19.24 4.69
N LYS A 661 15.33 -20.09 4.34
CA LYS A 661 13.91 -19.75 4.45
C LYS A 661 13.50 -19.45 5.89
N GLN A 662 13.92 -20.29 6.85
CA GLN A 662 13.65 -20.06 8.27
C GLN A 662 14.31 -18.78 8.79
N GLN A 663 15.53 -18.46 8.34
CA GLN A 663 16.22 -17.22 8.67
C GLN A 663 15.44 -15.98 8.17
N LEU A 664 14.93 -16.01 6.94
CA LEU A 664 14.07 -14.94 6.42
C LEU A 664 12.79 -14.78 7.24
N VAL A 665 12.09 -15.87 7.57
CA VAL A 665 10.89 -15.81 8.43
C VAL A 665 11.24 -15.22 9.81
N ALA A 666 12.36 -15.63 10.41
CA ALA A 666 12.81 -15.08 11.68
C ALA A 666 13.04 -13.57 11.60
N PHE A 667 13.67 -13.08 10.51
CA PHE A 667 13.86 -11.66 10.26
C PHE A 667 12.54 -10.91 10.09
N LEU A 668 11.58 -11.43 9.33
CA LEU A 668 10.26 -10.81 9.17
C LEU A 668 9.51 -10.65 10.51
N LYS A 669 9.60 -11.65 11.40
CA LYS A 669 9.07 -11.54 12.78
C LYS A 669 9.80 -10.49 13.62
N ALA A 670 11.05 -10.16 13.29
CA ALA A 670 11.80 -9.08 13.94
C ALA A 670 11.34 -7.67 13.52
N LEU A 671 10.43 -7.58 12.55
CA LEU A 671 9.78 -6.32 12.12
C LEU A 671 8.47 -6.05 12.87
N THR A 672 8.15 -6.83 13.91
CA THR A 672 6.96 -6.65 14.74
C THR A 672 7.25 -5.73 15.91
N ASP A 673 6.42 -4.70 16.10
CA ASP A 673 6.49 -3.79 17.23
C ASP A 673 5.57 -4.30 18.36
N ASP A 674 6.12 -4.46 19.57
CA ASP A 674 5.35 -4.93 20.73
C ASP A 674 4.17 -4.00 21.07
N ARG A 675 4.26 -2.71 20.72
CA ARG A 675 3.14 -1.79 20.92
C ARG A 675 1.96 -2.15 20.03
N VAL A 676 2.20 -2.67 18.83
CA VAL A 676 1.14 -3.15 17.94
C VAL A 676 0.58 -4.47 18.46
N ARG A 677 1.46 -5.43 18.79
CA ARG A 677 1.07 -6.76 19.30
C ARG A 677 0.15 -6.68 20.52
N TYR A 678 0.46 -5.74 21.42
CA TYR A 678 -0.26 -5.55 22.68
C TYR A 678 -1.15 -4.30 22.68
N GLU A 679 -1.47 -3.72 21.52
CA GLU A 679 -2.43 -2.60 21.38
C GLU A 679 -2.09 -1.40 22.30
N LYS A 680 -0.80 -1.16 22.56
CA LYS A 680 -0.31 -0.02 23.36
C LYS A 680 -0.36 1.25 22.54
N ALA A 681 -0.42 2.39 23.21
CA ALA A 681 -0.40 3.68 22.52
C ALA A 681 0.78 3.78 21.52
N PRO A 682 0.54 4.28 20.30
CA PRO A 682 -0.70 4.92 19.82
C PRO A 682 -1.77 3.97 19.25
N PHE A 683 -1.60 2.65 19.38
CA PHE A 683 -2.50 1.62 18.83
C PHE A 683 -3.66 1.21 19.75
N ASP A 684 -3.80 1.87 20.90
CA ASP A 684 -4.95 1.71 21.78
C ASP A 684 -6.24 2.21 21.11
N HIS A 685 -7.40 1.65 21.48
CA HIS A 685 -8.64 1.90 20.75
C HIS A 685 -9.93 1.76 21.58
N PRO A 686 -11.04 2.38 21.13
CA PRO A 686 -12.38 2.09 21.62
C PRO A 686 -12.80 0.63 21.41
N GLN A 687 -13.83 0.21 22.15
CA GLN A 687 -14.49 -1.09 21.94
C GLN A 687 -15.02 -1.19 20.51
N LEU A 688 -15.12 -2.40 19.98
CA LEU A 688 -15.71 -2.69 18.69
C LEU A 688 -16.50 -3.99 18.74
N PHE A 689 -17.61 -4.07 18.02
CA PHE A 689 -18.30 -5.33 17.76
C PHE A 689 -18.18 -5.66 16.29
N VAL A 690 -17.45 -6.73 15.98
CA VAL A 690 -17.11 -7.11 14.61
C VAL A 690 -17.99 -8.28 14.19
N PRO A 691 -18.69 -8.19 13.05
CA PRO A 691 -19.34 -9.36 12.46
C PRO A 691 -18.32 -10.47 12.19
N ASN A 692 -18.66 -11.70 12.54
CA ASN A 692 -17.85 -12.90 12.30
C ASN A 692 -18.72 -13.97 11.62
N GLY A 693 -19.28 -13.59 10.48
CA GLY A 693 -20.25 -14.37 9.72
C GLY A 693 -21.58 -14.50 10.44
N HIS A 694 -22.27 -15.59 10.15
CA HIS A 694 -23.67 -15.80 10.54
C HIS A 694 -23.83 -17.14 11.26
N PRO A 695 -24.75 -17.23 12.25
CA PRO A 695 -25.09 -18.50 12.88
C PRO A 695 -25.45 -19.56 11.83
N GLY A 696 -24.86 -20.74 11.95
CA GLY A 696 -24.96 -21.82 10.96
C GLY A 696 -23.74 -21.91 10.04
N ASP A 697 -23.98 -22.32 8.81
CA ASP A 697 -22.95 -22.68 7.84
C ASP A 697 -23.31 -22.24 6.42
N THR A 698 -22.71 -22.89 5.43
CA THR A 698 -22.90 -22.66 4.00
C THR A 698 -24.26 -23.11 3.47
N THR A 699 -24.98 -23.94 4.22
CA THR A 699 -26.27 -24.52 3.82
C THR A 699 -27.45 -23.87 4.51
N LYS A 700 -27.23 -23.30 5.70
CA LYS A 700 -28.30 -22.68 6.49
C LYS A 700 -27.77 -21.52 7.34
N VAL A 701 -28.51 -20.43 7.31
CA VAL A 701 -28.36 -19.25 8.18
C VAL A 701 -29.70 -18.86 8.80
N THR A 702 -29.66 -18.10 9.89
CA THR A 702 -30.86 -17.55 10.52
C THR A 702 -31.26 -16.24 9.83
N ASN A 703 -32.46 -16.18 9.24
CA ASN A 703 -33.02 -14.96 8.66
C ASN A 703 -33.55 -14.03 9.76
N ASP A 704 -33.24 -12.73 9.69
CA ASP A 704 -33.70 -11.70 10.62
C ASP A 704 -35.15 -11.25 10.40
N GLY A 705 -35.84 -11.84 9.41
CA GLY A 705 -37.21 -11.49 9.01
C GLY A 705 -37.27 -10.42 7.92
N THR A 706 -36.13 -9.87 7.50
CA THR A 706 -36.03 -8.82 6.47
C THR A 706 -35.28 -9.28 5.21
N GLY A 707 -34.99 -10.59 5.13
CA GLY A 707 -34.24 -11.20 4.03
C GLY A 707 -32.72 -11.16 4.20
N LYS A 708 -32.23 -10.77 5.39
CA LYS A 708 -30.81 -10.79 5.75
C LYS A 708 -30.55 -11.83 6.82
N ALA A 709 -29.33 -12.35 6.85
CA ALA A 709 -28.88 -13.25 7.91
C ALA A 709 -28.57 -12.44 9.17
N THR A 710 -28.86 -13.00 10.35
CA THR A 710 -28.38 -12.44 11.63
C THR A 710 -26.87 -12.59 11.75
N ASP A 711 -26.20 -11.66 12.43
CA ASP A 711 -24.76 -11.70 12.63
C ASP A 711 -24.35 -12.45 13.90
N SER A 712 -23.26 -13.20 13.81
CA SER A 712 -22.46 -13.59 14.97
C SER A 712 -21.47 -12.46 15.23
N LEU A 713 -21.55 -11.77 16.38
CA LEU A 713 -20.64 -10.67 16.71
C LEU A 713 -19.52 -11.15 17.64
N ILE A 714 -18.29 -10.71 17.36
CA ILE A 714 -17.15 -10.78 18.28
C ILE A 714 -16.96 -9.41 18.92
N GLU A 715 -16.86 -9.37 20.25
CA GLU A 715 -16.45 -8.17 20.96
C GLU A 715 -14.92 -8.04 20.96
N ILE A 716 -14.44 -6.88 20.52
CA ILE A 716 -13.06 -6.42 20.75
C ILE A 716 -13.14 -5.38 21.87
N PRO A 717 -12.51 -5.64 23.03
CA PRO A 717 -12.63 -4.77 24.19
C PRO A 717 -11.99 -3.40 23.94
N ALA A 718 -12.43 -2.37 24.67
CA ALA A 718 -11.73 -1.09 24.68
C ALA A 718 -10.36 -1.24 25.36
N VAL A 719 -9.30 -0.74 24.72
CA VAL A 719 -7.93 -0.84 25.22
C VAL A 719 -7.42 0.56 25.56
N GLY A 720 -6.78 0.69 26.73
CA GLY A 720 -6.10 1.93 27.13
C GLY A 720 -4.65 1.98 26.67
N LYS A 721 -3.99 3.13 26.83
CA LYS A 721 -2.61 3.39 26.40
C LYS A 721 -1.56 2.36 26.84
N ASN A 722 -1.81 1.61 27.92
CA ASN A 722 -0.89 0.60 28.45
C ASN A 722 -0.99 -0.76 27.74
N GLY A 723 -1.95 -0.92 26.84
CA GLY A 723 -2.17 -2.13 26.05
C GLY A 723 -3.18 -3.11 26.62
N GLY A 724 -3.51 -4.11 25.80
CA GLY A 724 -4.36 -5.26 26.12
C GLY A 724 -3.58 -6.58 26.07
N ASN A 725 -4.32 -7.68 25.97
CA ASN A 725 -3.72 -9.01 25.81
C ASN A 725 -3.31 -9.31 24.36
N GLY A 726 -3.61 -8.40 23.43
CA GLY A 726 -3.57 -8.65 22.01
C GLY A 726 -4.74 -9.53 21.56
N THR A 727 -5.03 -9.47 20.27
CA THR A 727 -5.99 -10.33 19.59
C THR A 727 -5.31 -11.61 19.08
N PRO A 728 -5.98 -12.78 19.08
CA PRO A 728 -5.46 -14.02 18.50
C PRO A 728 -5.02 -13.84 17.03
N ASN A 729 -4.08 -14.64 16.56
CA ASN A 729 -3.66 -14.59 15.16
C ASN A 729 -4.68 -15.33 14.26
N PHE A 730 -4.52 -15.15 12.94
CA PHE A 730 -5.35 -15.85 11.96
C PHE A 730 -5.25 -17.38 12.13
N LEU A 731 -6.41 -18.03 12.30
CA LEU A 731 -6.57 -19.49 12.51
C LEU A 731 -5.92 -20.05 13.79
N SER A 732 -5.65 -19.22 14.80
CA SER A 732 -5.11 -19.65 16.11
C SER A 732 -6.17 -19.90 17.16
#